data_AF-A0A9E2VPZ6-F1
#
_entry.id   AF-A0A9E2VPZ6-F1
#
_cell.length_a   1.000
_cell.length_b   1.000
_cell.length_c   1.000
_cell.angle_alpha   90.00
_cell.angle_beta   90.00
_cell.angle_gamma   90.00
#
_symmetry.space_group_name_H-M   'P 1'
#
loop_
_entity.id
_entity.type
_entity.pdbx_description
1 polymer ?
#
loop_
_entity_poly.entity_id
_entity_poly.type
_entity_poly.pdbx_seq_one_letter_code
_entity_poly.pdbx_strand_id
1 'polypeptide(L)'
;MLRQRRVAIVIAFGLIVGGCTAGTVPPEQTATDAQKAATSTEGVSESSGVESRALLPTSPVLRPLPSATPGPAPALTLPQTSAVPVAPSQSTVPATVSPFVSTYGFTLPPPCGGLQPGKSCWLSRKGVGTLTEATSYYRRVGGSFAYSLSQSNNQLLIFNDTLKNFMARNGFGQSGEVHAVYFNNIDLRIGRDMHCKQNGARVACYVSNYGPPPFLNGAPNPAYPDPHTALAQVAQAATLPPIATVAMEYAPDPPLWTVNVHERDGDYLGSGSGPGSCPFASTDGPPTGDLDTGLDVEPGDVLEFSATGKIWAGQCATGENGPKGWDNITNESKFPLTGVEPYSLIGEFRPKWVDPLTPGVSGYVKMRPYFYIGEKLTYPYPSDDVFLSIPNNLFTLWNVNPIHPAERLFLRTNDDAPGNGRGSFQVTIKVHRQNVKFYAYDANGNLITNLALDREGPKYMPQMCLACHGGKYDTNTHRVSGASFLPFDVFNFLFPDQGTFQLGFQQEQFRQLNQMVKATNPSPDNPNHSISYLIDVLYAGYGSNQYAKAVPAEVPGGWGDHPDLFQGFVRPFCRVCHTALSNPILAFDSYNDFKTMAPAIAADLCQGGTMPHAQGPFDHLVTDRFPAKVGAELQALGVECIKVKP
;
A
#
# COMPACT_ATOMS: atom_id res chain seq x y z
N MET A 1 68.31 6.55 28.84
CA MET A 1 68.74 7.82 28.22
C MET A 1 68.26 7.88 26.77
N LEU A 2 68.08 9.07 26.20
CA LEU A 2 67.36 9.28 24.93
C LEU A 2 68.09 8.73 23.70
N ARG A 3 67.33 8.17 22.73
CA ARG A 3 67.07 8.85 21.44
C ARG A 3 65.99 8.14 20.62
N GLN A 4 65.21 8.95 19.90
CA GLN A 4 64.16 8.51 18.98
C GLN A 4 64.74 7.87 17.71
N ARG A 5 63.95 6.99 17.06
CA ARG A 5 63.78 7.01 15.59
C ARG A 5 62.46 6.35 15.19
N ARG A 6 61.81 6.95 14.19
CA ARG A 6 60.58 6.44 13.55
C ARG A 6 60.92 5.28 12.61
N VAL A 7 60.02 4.31 12.49
CA VAL A 7 59.87 3.47 11.29
C VAL A 7 58.39 3.45 10.95
N ALA A 8 58.07 3.69 9.68
CA ALA A 8 56.70 3.61 9.16
C ALA A 8 56.43 2.20 8.63
N ILE A 9 55.19 1.74 8.72
CA ILE A 9 54.67 0.66 7.88
C ILE A 9 53.61 1.26 6.98
N VAL A 10 53.80 1.05 5.68
CA VAL A 10 52.89 1.47 4.61
C VAL A 10 51.92 0.33 4.34
N ILE A 11 50.62 0.62 4.33
CA ILE A 11 49.65 -0.19 3.58
C ILE A 11 48.87 0.77 2.68
N ALA A 12 48.96 0.54 1.38
CA ALA A 12 48.38 1.40 0.36
C ALA A 12 46.94 1.00 0.07
N PHE A 13 46.03 1.98 0.05
CA PHE A 13 44.78 1.88 -0.70
C PHE A 13 44.95 2.61 -2.03
N GLY A 14 45.05 1.84 -3.11
CA GLY A 14 45.07 2.38 -4.47
C GLY A 14 43.65 2.73 -4.91
N LEU A 15 43.37 4.03 -5.07
CA LEU A 15 42.12 4.55 -5.61
C LEU A 15 42.49 5.32 -6.88
N ILE A 16 42.11 4.80 -8.06
CA ILE A 16 42.36 5.43 -9.35
C ILE A 16 41.04 6.00 -9.89
N VAL A 17 41.17 7.19 -10.50
CA VAL A 17 40.10 8.13 -10.83
C VAL A 17 39.75 8.07 -12.32
N GLY A 18 38.47 8.34 -12.62
CA GLY A 18 38.00 8.80 -13.92
C GLY A 18 36.46 8.80 -13.95
N GLY A 19 35.75 9.89 -14.21
CA GLY A 19 36.15 11.26 -14.51
C GLY A 19 35.20 11.87 -15.56
N CYS A 20 34.44 12.90 -15.20
CA CYS A 20 33.68 13.72 -16.15
C CYS A 20 33.51 15.15 -15.61
N THR A 21 33.58 16.11 -16.53
CA THR A 21 33.80 17.53 -16.24
C THR A 21 32.53 18.37 -16.36
N ALA A 22 32.26 19.21 -15.37
CA ALA A 22 31.31 20.32 -15.49
C ALA A 22 32.08 21.61 -15.83
N GLY A 23 31.66 22.31 -16.89
CA GLY A 23 32.25 23.59 -17.30
C GLY A 23 31.70 24.77 -16.51
N THR A 24 32.58 25.71 -16.15
CA THR A 24 32.27 26.96 -15.44
C THR A 24 32.49 28.19 -16.34
N VAL A 25 32.17 29.37 -15.76
CA VAL A 25 32.74 30.73 -16.00
C VAL A 25 31.84 31.69 -16.82
N PRO A 26 31.74 33.01 -16.51
CA PRO A 26 32.09 33.80 -15.31
C PRO A 26 30.94 34.67 -14.72
N PRO A 27 31.15 35.34 -13.56
CA PRO A 27 30.42 36.55 -13.12
C PRO A 27 31.25 37.85 -13.27
N GLU A 28 30.61 39.02 -13.46
CA GLU A 28 31.31 40.32 -13.37
C GLU A 28 30.45 41.52 -12.84
N GLN A 29 30.85 42.01 -11.66
CA GLN A 29 30.91 43.40 -11.12
C GLN A 29 29.72 44.41 -11.16
N THR A 30 29.12 44.60 -9.98
CA THR A 30 28.95 45.84 -9.16
C THR A 30 29.04 47.28 -9.74
N ALA A 31 28.02 48.11 -9.43
CA ALA A 31 28.06 49.55 -9.05
C ALA A 31 26.66 50.01 -8.54
N THR A 32 26.40 50.24 -7.24
CA THR A 32 26.51 51.48 -6.42
C THR A 32 25.48 52.62 -6.64
N ASP A 33 24.74 52.90 -5.55
CA ASP A 33 24.31 54.21 -5.01
C ASP A 33 22.97 54.94 -5.37
N ALA A 34 22.15 55.06 -4.29
CA ALA A 34 21.50 56.28 -3.74
C ALA A 34 20.14 56.83 -4.25
N GLN A 35 19.17 56.83 -3.31
CA GLN A 35 18.18 57.87 -2.94
C GLN A 35 17.42 58.69 -4.02
N LYS A 36 16.07 58.71 -3.95
CA LYS A 36 15.28 59.74 -3.23
C LYS A 36 13.76 59.40 -3.19
N ALA A 37 12.97 60.27 -2.56
CA ALA A 37 11.60 59.98 -2.10
C ALA A 37 10.46 60.68 -2.88
N ALA A 38 9.30 59.99 -2.88
CA ALA A 38 7.93 60.50 -2.64
C ALA A 38 7.14 61.39 -3.65
N THR A 39 5.81 61.22 -3.53
CA THR A 39 4.67 62.15 -3.79
C THR A 39 4.21 62.50 -5.21
N SER A 40 3.09 61.88 -5.63
CA SER A 40 1.74 62.48 -5.81
C SER A 40 0.80 61.38 -6.39
N THR A 41 -0.37 61.00 -5.85
CA THR A 41 -1.63 61.66 -5.41
C THR A 41 -2.50 62.25 -6.52
N GLU A 42 -3.45 61.46 -7.02
CA GLU A 42 -4.84 61.81 -7.39
C GLU A 42 -5.60 60.49 -7.71
N GLY A 43 -6.84 60.21 -7.29
CA GLY A 43 -7.60 60.79 -6.18
C GLY A 43 -9.07 61.15 -6.42
N VAL A 44 -9.95 60.23 -6.87
CA VAL A 44 -11.42 60.40 -6.71
C VAL A 44 -12.13 59.07 -6.40
N SER A 45 -13.14 59.15 -5.53
CA SER A 45 -14.16 58.14 -5.18
C SER A 45 -15.28 58.05 -6.28
N GLU A 46 -16.48 57.46 -6.17
CA GLU A 46 -17.27 56.91 -5.06
C GLU A 46 -18.41 56.02 -5.59
N SER A 47 -18.98 55.16 -4.74
CA SER A 47 -20.36 54.62 -4.74
C SER A 47 -21.07 54.17 -6.04
N SER A 48 -21.60 52.95 -6.04
CA SER A 48 -23.05 52.73 -5.84
C SER A 48 -23.39 51.23 -5.84
N GLY A 49 -24.31 50.83 -4.96
CA GLY A 49 -24.87 49.47 -4.96
C GLY A 49 -26.34 49.51 -5.36
N VAL A 50 -26.77 48.57 -6.20
CA VAL A 50 -28.20 48.29 -6.46
C VAL A 50 -28.43 46.78 -6.51
N GLU A 51 -29.50 46.39 -5.83
CA GLU A 51 -30.23 45.12 -5.74
C GLU A 51 -30.03 44.06 -6.84
N SER A 52 -29.97 42.80 -6.41
CA SER A 52 -30.29 41.62 -7.24
C SER A 52 -31.46 40.86 -6.61
N ARG A 53 -32.67 41.04 -7.17
CA ARG A 53 -33.87 40.26 -6.81
C ARG A 53 -33.80 38.83 -7.37
N ALA A 54 -34.48 37.92 -6.67
CA ALA A 54 -34.47 36.49 -6.96
C ALA A 54 -35.08 36.09 -8.32
N LEU A 55 -34.51 35.03 -8.91
CA LEU A 55 -35.22 34.13 -9.82
C LEU A 55 -34.88 32.67 -9.47
N LEU A 56 -35.92 31.91 -9.10
CA LEU A 56 -35.85 30.46 -8.87
C LEU A 56 -35.97 29.72 -10.21
N PRO A 57 -35.14 28.69 -10.50
CA PRO A 57 -35.37 27.82 -11.64
C PRO A 57 -36.51 26.82 -11.34
N THR A 58 -37.54 26.84 -12.18
CA THR A 58 -38.73 25.98 -12.08
C THR A 58 -38.44 24.53 -12.49
N SER A 59 -38.88 23.56 -11.69
CA SER A 59 -38.82 22.13 -12.03
C SER A 59 -39.74 21.76 -13.21
N PRO A 60 -39.33 20.83 -14.09
CA PRO A 60 -40.20 20.35 -15.17
C PRO A 60 -41.26 19.36 -14.65
N VAL A 61 -42.50 19.56 -15.10
CA VAL A 61 -43.66 18.72 -14.74
C VAL A 61 -43.62 17.40 -15.51
N LEU A 62 -43.55 16.27 -14.79
CA LEU A 62 -43.76 14.94 -15.36
C LEU A 62 -45.25 14.67 -15.61
N ARG A 63 -45.61 14.30 -16.84
CA ARG A 63 -46.92 13.73 -17.16
C ARG A 63 -46.92 12.22 -16.85
N PRO A 64 -47.99 11.66 -16.25
CA PRO A 64 -48.11 10.21 -16.08
C PRO A 64 -48.47 9.53 -17.41
N LEU A 65 -47.74 8.46 -17.75
CA LEU A 65 -48.17 7.48 -18.75
C LEU A 65 -49.02 6.37 -18.10
N PRO A 66 -49.97 5.76 -18.82
CA PRO A 66 -50.92 4.82 -18.24
C PRO A 66 -50.31 3.44 -17.95
N SER A 67 -50.82 2.81 -16.91
CA SER A 67 -50.45 1.46 -16.46
C SER A 67 -50.87 0.38 -17.46
N ALA A 68 -49.90 -0.37 -18.00
CA ALA A 68 -50.15 -1.58 -18.77
C ALA A 68 -49.96 -2.83 -17.88
N THR A 69 -51.05 -3.57 -17.63
CA THR A 69 -51.03 -4.87 -16.95
C THR A 69 -50.54 -5.97 -17.89
N PRO A 70 -49.55 -6.81 -17.51
CA PRO A 70 -49.20 -8.00 -18.29
C PRO A 70 -50.25 -9.10 -18.13
N GLY A 71 -50.81 -9.58 -19.24
CA GLY A 71 -51.58 -10.83 -19.28
C GLY A 71 -50.67 -12.07 -19.25
N PRO A 72 -51.22 -13.27 -18.97
CA PRO A 72 -50.42 -14.48 -18.81
C PRO A 72 -49.85 -14.98 -20.15
N ALA A 73 -48.57 -15.37 -20.14
CA ALA A 73 -47.92 -16.04 -21.27
C ALA A 73 -48.30 -17.53 -21.32
N PRO A 74 -48.40 -18.14 -22.53
CA PRO A 74 -48.80 -19.54 -22.67
C PRO A 74 -47.69 -20.52 -22.27
N ALA A 75 -48.08 -21.69 -21.77
CA ALA A 75 -47.16 -22.76 -21.39
C ALA A 75 -46.48 -23.38 -22.61
N LEU A 76 -45.16 -23.55 -22.54
CA LEU A 76 -44.36 -24.29 -23.53
C LEU A 76 -43.87 -25.61 -22.92
N THR A 77 -44.24 -26.71 -23.59
CA THR A 77 -43.94 -28.09 -23.21
C THR A 77 -42.47 -28.46 -23.37
N LEU A 78 -41.89 -29.09 -22.35
CA LEU A 78 -40.59 -29.78 -22.43
C LEU A 78 -40.74 -31.20 -22.99
N PRO A 79 -39.86 -31.67 -23.90
CA PRO A 79 -39.77 -33.09 -24.24
C PRO A 79 -39.02 -33.88 -23.16
N GLN A 80 -39.50 -35.09 -22.86
CA GLN A 80 -38.82 -36.07 -22.00
C GLN A 80 -37.87 -36.96 -22.81
N THR A 81 -36.74 -37.37 -22.19
CA THR A 81 -36.00 -38.65 -22.37
C THR A 81 -34.63 -38.51 -21.68
N SER A 82 -34.01 -39.47 -21.00
CA SER A 82 -34.41 -40.82 -20.52
C SER A 82 -33.54 -41.17 -19.30
N ALA A 83 -34.00 -42.08 -18.44
CA ALA A 83 -33.31 -42.43 -17.19
C ALA A 83 -32.50 -43.75 -17.26
N VAL A 84 -31.78 -44.02 -16.15
CA VAL A 84 -31.31 -45.32 -15.59
C VAL A 84 -29.83 -45.70 -15.92
N PRO A 85 -29.02 -46.31 -15.00
CA PRO A 85 -29.28 -46.79 -13.62
C PRO A 85 -28.38 -46.23 -12.49
N VAL A 86 -28.77 -46.55 -11.24
CA VAL A 86 -27.97 -46.50 -10.00
C VAL A 86 -27.58 -47.95 -9.62
N ALA A 87 -26.33 -48.28 -9.26
CA ALA A 87 -25.75 -48.33 -7.90
C ALA A 87 -24.26 -48.81 -8.01
N PRO A 88 -23.44 -49.05 -6.94
CA PRO A 88 -23.73 -49.02 -5.50
C PRO A 88 -22.72 -48.23 -4.62
N SER A 89 -22.97 -48.30 -3.31
CA SER A 89 -22.38 -47.52 -2.22
C SER A 89 -21.10 -48.09 -1.58
N GLN A 90 -20.48 -47.25 -0.75
CA GLN A 90 -19.49 -47.53 0.32
C GLN A 90 -18.00 -47.56 -0.07
N SER A 91 -17.28 -46.52 0.39
CA SER A 91 -16.12 -46.73 1.26
C SER A 91 -15.99 -45.57 2.25
N THR A 92 -15.68 -45.88 3.51
CA THR A 92 -15.61 -44.95 4.63
C THR A 92 -14.30 -44.17 4.64
N VAL A 93 -14.37 -42.84 4.84
CA VAL A 93 -13.20 -42.00 5.12
C VAL A 93 -13.08 -41.78 6.63
N PRO A 94 -12.02 -42.27 7.31
CA PRO A 94 -11.66 -41.81 8.65
C PRO A 94 -10.91 -40.49 8.55
N ALA A 95 -11.36 -39.49 9.30
CA ALA A 95 -10.66 -38.21 9.41
C ALA A 95 -9.48 -38.31 10.38
N THR A 96 -8.25 -38.14 9.88
CA THR A 96 -7.08 -37.67 10.64
C THR A 96 -6.08 -37.03 9.69
N VAL A 97 -5.99 -35.70 9.70
CA VAL A 97 -4.90 -34.94 9.07
C VAL A 97 -4.23 -34.10 10.13
N SER A 98 -3.06 -34.55 10.60
CA SER A 98 -2.14 -33.71 11.36
C SER A 98 -1.57 -32.59 10.47
N PRO A 99 -1.22 -31.42 11.02
CA PRO A 99 -0.61 -30.35 10.24
C PRO A 99 0.83 -30.71 9.87
N PHE A 100 1.00 -31.32 8.70
CA PHE A 100 2.33 -31.49 8.11
C PHE A 100 2.81 -30.16 7.52
N VAL A 101 3.88 -29.62 8.11
CA VAL A 101 4.61 -28.47 7.57
C VAL A 101 5.27 -28.91 6.25
N SER A 102 4.68 -28.55 5.12
CA SER A 102 5.23 -28.91 3.82
C SER A 102 6.24 -27.87 3.33
N THR A 103 7.51 -28.12 3.60
CA THR A 103 8.62 -27.52 2.84
C THR A 103 8.71 -28.18 1.46
N TYR A 104 7.87 -27.75 0.51
CA TYR A 104 8.05 -28.13 -0.88
C TYR A 104 9.28 -27.41 -1.45
N GLY A 105 10.36 -28.17 -1.66
CA GLY A 105 11.49 -27.75 -2.49
C GLY A 105 11.05 -27.68 -3.95
N PHE A 106 10.50 -26.54 -4.37
CA PHE A 106 10.12 -26.28 -5.75
C PHE A 106 11.36 -25.91 -6.58
N THR A 107 11.94 -26.88 -7.28
CA THR A 107 12.94 -26.57 -8.32
C THR A 107 12.20 -25.98 -9.52
N LEU A 108 12.29 -24.67 -9.71
CA LEU A 108 11.74 -23.99 -10.88
C LEU A 108 12.23 -24.66 -12.18
N PRO A 109 11.36 -24.89 -13.18
CA PRO A 109 11.85 -25.17 -14.53
C PRO A 109 12.69 -23.98 -15.00
N PRO A 110 13.72 -24.19 -15.85
CA PRO A 110 14.47 -23.07 -16.39
C PRO A 110 13.50 -22.12 -17.10
N PRO A 111 13.41 -20.84 -16.71
CA PRO A 111 12.62 -19.89 -17.46
C PRO A 111 13.19 -19.79 -18.88
N CYS A 112 12.35 -19.36 -19.82
CA CYS A 112 12.68 -19.22 -21.24
C CYS A 112 12.68 -20.55 -22.03
N GLY A 113 11.48 -21.06 -22.34
CA GLY A 113 11.27 -22.16 -23.29
C GLY A 113 11.58 -21.79 -24.74
N GLY A 114 12.86 -21.57 -25.06
CA GLY A 114 13.36 -21.34 -26.42
C GLY A 114 13.91 -19.95 -26.75
N LEU A 115 14.14 -19.05 -25.77
CA LEU A 115 14.98 -17.87 -26.03
C LEU A 115 16.44 -18.31 -26.17
N GLN A 116 17.18 -17.62 -27.04
CA GLN A 116 18.58 -17.95 -27.32
C GLN A 116 19.47 -17.78 -26.07
N PRO A 117 20.54 -18.60 -25.92
CA PRO A 117 21.49 -18.45 -24.83
C PRO A 117 22.01 -17.01 -24.72
N GLY A 118 21.84 -16.39 -23.55
CA GLY A 118 22.32 -15.03 -23.26
C GLY A 118 21.25 -13.93 -23.17
N LYS A 119 19.97 -14.22 -23.42
CA LYS A 119 18.87 -13.27 -23.13
C LYS A 119 18.18 -13.59 -21.80
N SER A 120 17.92 -12.55 -21.01
CA SER A 120 17.06 -12.65 -19.83
C SER A 120 15.61 -12.85 -20.23
N CYS A 121 14.85 -13.58 -19.41
CA CYS A 121 13.40 -13.62 -19.55
C CYS A 121 12.76 -12.29 -19.14
N TRP A 122 11.51 -12.10 -19.55
CA TRP A 122 10.69 -11.00 -19.11
C TRP A 122 10.42 -11.15 -17.58
N LEU A 123 9.98 -10.09 -16.89
CA LEU A 123 9.89 -10.04 -15.40
C LEU A 123 11.18 -10.36 -14.60
N SER A 124 12.33 -10.66 -15.22
CA SER A 124 13.54 -11.16 -14.52
C SER A 124 14.23 -10.15 -13.59
N ARG A 125 13.77 -8.89 -13.56
CA ARG A 125 14.33 -7.83 -12.68
C ARG A 125 13.35 -7.35 -11.60
N LYS A 126 12.07 -7.18 -11.92
CA LYS A 126 11.04 -6.70 -10.99
C LYS A 126 9.88 -7.68 -11.00
N GLY A 127 9.71 -8.48 -9.95
CA GLY A 127 8.62 -9.46 -9.86
C GLY A 127 8.96 -10.73 -9.09
N VAL A 128 10.18 -11.24 -9.20
CA VAL A 128 10.55 -12.57 -8.67
C VAL A 128 10.47 -12.63 -7.14
N GLY A 129 11.27 -11.82 -6.45
CA GLY A 129 11.37 -11.82 -4.98
C GLY A 129 11.81 -13.15 -4.35
N THR A 130 11.70 -13.23 -3.03
CA THR A 130 12.08 -14.40 -2.24
C THR A 130 11.09 -14.69 -1.11
N LEU A 131 11.10 -15.93 -0.59
CA LEU A 131 10.31 -16.32 0.58
C LEU A 131 10.65 -15.48 1.82
N THR A 132 11.93 -15.12 2.00
CA THR A 132 12.39 -14.26 3.10
C THR A 132 11.79 -12.86 2.99
N GLU A 133 11.83 -12.24 1.80
CA GLU A 133 11.20 -10.93 1.59
C GLU A 133 9.69 -10.96 1.83
N ALA A 134 8.98 -11.95 1.26
CA ALA A 134 7.54 -12.09 1.45
C ALA A 134 7.16 -12.30 2.93
N THR A 135 7.95 -13.09 3.65
CA THR A 135 7.77 -13.32 5.09
C THR A 135 7.99 -12.04 5.89
N SER A 136 9.09 -11.34 5.66
CA SER A 136 9.40 -10.10 6.38
C SER A 136 8.41 -8.98 6.05
N TYR A 137 7.97 -8.90 4.80
CA TYR A 137 6.91 -8.01 4.35
C TYR A 137 5.59 -8.28 5.06
N TYR A 138 5.11 -9.54 5.06
CA TYR A 138 3.86 -9.88 5.76
C TYR A 138 3.95 -9.72 7.28
N ARG A 139 5.12 -9.94 7.88
CA ARG A 139 5.35 -9.60 9.29
C ARG A 139 5.21 -8.09 9.52
N ARG A 140 5.73 -7.27 8.60
CA ARG A 140 5.62 -5.79 8.66
C ARG A 140 4.18 -5.32 8.51
N VAL A 141 3.39 -5.87 7.58
CA VAL A 141 2.01 -5.43 7.30
C VAL A 141 0.92 -6.19 8.06
N GLY A 142 1.28 -6.97 9.08
CA GLY A 142 0.33 -7.68 9.96
C GLY A 142 -0.30 -8.95 9.37
N GLY A 143 0.20 -9.47 8.25
CA GLY A 143 -0.29 -10.72 7.63
C GLY A 143 0.27 -12.01 8.26
N SER A 144 1.40 -11.91 8.97
CA SER A 144 2.03 -13.05 9.65
C SER A 144 2.68 -12.67 10.97
N PHE A 145 2.85 -13.66 11.85
CA PHE A 145 3.67 -13.52 13.06
C PHE A 145 4.63 -14.71 13.20
N ALA A 146 5.68 -14.51 13.99
CA ALA A 146 6.67 -15.55 14.29
C ALA A 146 6.50 -16.00 15.74
N TYR A 147 6.37 -17.32 15.94
CA TYR A 147 6.35 -17.93 17.25
C TYR A 147 7.69 -18.64 17.49
N SER A 148 8.32 -18.40 18.64
CA SER A 148 9.49 -19.16 19.07
C SER A 148 9.04 -20.38 19.85
N LEU A 149 9.15 -21.57 19.25
CA LEU A 149 9.03 -22.82 19.99
C LEU A 149 10.28 -22.97 20.87
N SER A 150 10.11 -23.27 22.16
CA SER A 150 11.21 -23.17 23.14
C SER A 150 12.36 -24.15 22.88
N GLN A 151 13.57 -23.74 23.26
CA GLN A 151 14.81 -24.55 23.36
C GLN A 151 15.41 -25.11 22.05
N SER A 152 14.82 -24.84 20.89
CA SER A 152 15.54 -24.91 19.61
C SER A 152 15.39 -23.57 18.90
N ASN A 153 16.41 -23.10 18.19
CA ASN A 153 16.40 -21.80 17.51
C ASN A 153 15.49 -21.76 16.25
N ASN A 154 14.48 -22.64 16.18
CA ASN A 154 13.50 -22.69 15.10
C ASN A 154 12.33 -21.74 15.41
N GLN A 155 12.24 -20.66 14.62
CA GLN A 155 11.03 -19.84 14.56
C GLN A 155 10.00 -20.51 13.65
N LEU A 156 8.79 -20.76 14.16
CA LEU A 156 7.65 -21.13 13.33
C LEU A 156 6.97 -19.85 12.84
N LEU A 157 6.86 -19.70 11.52
CA LEU A 157 6.14 -18.60 10.88
C LEU A 157 4.68 -19.02 10.69
N ILE A 158 3.75 -18.24 11.24
CA ILE A 158 2.32 -18.49 11.15
C ILE A 158 1.69 -17.35 10.35
N PHE A 159 1.20 -17.67 9.16
CA PHE A 159 0.32 -16.80 8.37
C PHE A 159 -1.10 -16.97 8.94
N ASN A 160 -1.67 -15.91 9.49
CA ASN A 160 -2.96 -15.96 10.22
C ASN A 160 -4.01 -14.97 9.67
N ASP A 161 -3.66 -14.25 8.60
CA ASP A 161 -4.65 -13.54 7.80
C ASP A 161 -5.34 -14.49 6.82
N THR A 162 -6.58 -14.16 6.48
CA THR A 162 -7.39 -14.88 5.48
C THR A 162 -8.16 -13.87 4.64
N LEU A 163 -8.60 -14.27 3.45
CA LEU A 163 -9.46 -13.43 2.61
C LEU A 163 -10.72 -12.99 3.38
N LYS A 164 -11.28 -13.87 4.22
CA LYS A 164 -12.40 -13.55 5.11
C LYS A 164 -12.05 -12.45 6.12
N ASN A 165 -10.87 -12.49 6.72
CA ASN A 165 -10.41 -11.46 7.65
C ASN A 165 -10.10 -10.14 6.93
N PHE A 166 -9.57 -10.19 5.69
CA PHE A 166 -9.41 -9.02 4.81
C PHE A 166 -10.76 -8.37 4.49
N MET A 167 -11.73 -9.17 4.08
CA MET A 167 -13.09 -8.72 3.77
C MET A 167 -13.73 -8.08 5.01
N ALA A 168 -13.65 -8.73 6.17
CA ALA A 168 -14.23 -8.24 7.42
C ALA A 168 -13.60 -6.91 7.88
N ARG A 169 -12.26 -6.79 7.92
CA ARG A 169 -11.58 -5.55 8.38
C ARG A 169 -11.84 -4.36 7.46
N ASN A 170 -12.06 -4.61 6.17
CA ASN A 170 -12.34 -3.59 5.16
C ASN A 170 -13.86 -3.41 4.88
N GLY A 171 -14.74 -4.05 5.66
CA GLY A 171 -16.19 -3.83 5.62
C GLY A 171 -16.91 -4.39 4.37
N PHE A 172 -16.31 -5.31 3.64
CA PHE A 172 -16.95 -6.02 2.52
C PHE A 172 -18.15 -6.85 2.99
N GLY A 173 -19.10 -7.14 2.10
CA GLY A 173 -20.39 -7.75 2.46
C GLY A 173 -21.37 -6.80 3.17
N GLN A 174 -21.03 -5.51 3.27
CA GLN A 174 -21.94 -4.42 3.63
C GLN A 174 -22.14 -3.49 2.41
N SER A 175 -23.20 -2.68 2.40
CA SER A 175 -23.49 -1.69 1.33
C SER A 175 -22.29 -0.80 0.97
N GLY A 176 -22.22 -0.36 -0.29
CA GLY A 176 -21.15 0.50 -0.81
C GLY A 176 -19.93 -0.26 -1.37
N GLU A 177 -20.07 -1.57 -1.55
CA GLU A 177 -19.13 -2.38 -2.34
C GLU A 177 -19.40 -2.17 -3.84
N VAL A 178 -18.32 -2.05 -4.63
CA VAL A 178 -18.36 -1.90 -6.08
C VAL A 178 -17.74 -3.14 -6.71
N HIS A 179 -18.51 -3.76 -7.61
CA HIS A 179 -18.19 -5.05 -8.21
C HIS A 179 -18.09 -4.93 -9.73
N ALA A 180 -17.08 -5.53 -10.35
CA ALA A 180 -16.95 -5.61 -11.80
C ALA A 180 -16.28 -6.91 -12.25
N VAL A 181 -16.80 -7.49 -13.34
CA VAL A 181 -16.32 -8.74 -13.95
C VAL A 181 -15.78 -8.46 -15.34
N TYR A 182 -14.53 -8.83 -15.60
CA TYR A 182 -13.86 -8.61 -16.89
C TYR A 182 -12.70 -9.57 -17.11
N PHE A 183 -12.17 -9.63 -18.32
CA PHE A 183 -10.91 -10.29 -18.64
C PHE A 183 -9.89 -9.24 -19.04
N ASN A 184 -8.73 -9.19 -18.38
CA ASN A 184 -7.70 -8.24 -18.74
C ASN A 184 -6.78 -8.82 -19.82
N ASN A 185 -7.01 -8.44 -21.08
CA ASN A 185 -6.29 -8.99 -22.23
C ASN A 185 -4.82 -8.55 -22.31
N ILE A 186 -4.48 -7.46 -21.62
CA ILE A 186 -3.20 -6.76 -21.72
C ILE A 186 -2.29 -7.02 -20.52
N ASP A 187 -2.81 -7.41 -19.36
CA ASP A 187 -2.05 -7.70 -18.13
C ASP A 187 -1.74 -9.21 -18.02
N LEU A 188 -2.48 -9.93 -17.17
CA LEU A 188 -2.27 -11.35 -16.88
C LEU A 188 -3.03 -12.31 -17.81
N ARG A 189 -3.94 -11.81 -18.66
CA ARG A 189 -4.80 -12.64 -19.54
C ARG A 189 -5.60 -13.70 -18.78
N ILE A 190 -6.25 -13.25 -17.70
CA ILE A 190 -7.18 -14.03 -16.87
C ILE A 190 -8.45 -13.23 -16.57
N GLY A 191 -9.52 -13.95 -16.24
CA GLY A 191 -10.78 -13.41 -15.76
C GLY A 191 -10.58 -12.82 -14.36
N ARG A 192 -11.20 -11.67 -14.12
CA ARG A 192 -11.05 -10.83 -12.93
C ARG A 192 -12.44 -10.57 -12.36
N ASP A 193 -12.68 -11.09 -11.17
CA ASP A 193 -13.84 -10.81 -10.34
C ASP A 193 -13.41 -9.75 -9.32
N MET A 194 -13.57 -8.48 -9.66
CA MET A 194 -13.02 -7.33 -8.94
C MET A 194 -14.04 -6.76 -7.97
N HIS A 195 -13.66 -6.68 -6.70
CA HIS A 195 -14.45 -6.06 -5.64
C HIS A 195 -13.62 -4.96 -5.00
N CYS A 196 -14.15 -3.75 -4.94
CA CYS A 196 -13.54 -2.64 -4.20
C CYS A 196 -14.54 -2.00 -3.25
N LYS A 197 -14.01 -1.42 -2.17
CA LYS A 197 -14.77 -0.68 -1.19
C LYS A 197 -13.98 0.51 -0.68
N GLN A 198 -14.66 1.64 -0.51
CA GLN A 198 -14.11 2.85 0.10
C GLN A 198 -14.82 3.12 1.44
N ASN A 199 -14.04 3.28 2.50
CA ASN A 199 -14.50 3.64 3.84
C ASN A 199 -13.79 4.93 4.27
N GLY A 200 -14.43 6.09 4.04
CA GLY A 200 -13.80 7.39 4.22
C GLY A 200 -12.61 7.57 3.26
N ALA A 201 -11.43 7.84 3.80
CA ALA A 201 -10.19 7.97 3.03
C ALA A 201 -9.46 6.63 2.76
N ARG A 202 -9.98 5.50 3.28
CA ARG A 202 -9.40 4.17 3.05
C ARG A 202 -10.07 3.51 1.86
N VAL A 203 -9.30 2.85 1.01
CA VAL A 203 -9.80 2.07 -0.13
C VAL A 203 -9.23 0.68 -0.03
N ALA A 204 -10.04 -0.35 -0.22
CA ALA A 204 -9.59 -1.73 -0.29
C ALA A 204 -10.17 -2.38 -1.54
N CYS A 205 -9.40 -3.25 -2.18
CA CYS A 205 -9.85 -4.06 -3.30
C CYS A 205 -9.34 -5.50 -3.14
N TYR A 206 -10.15 -6.47 -3.54
CA TYR A 206 -9.67 -7.82 -3.83
C TYR A 206 -10.14 -8.22 -5.23
N VAL A 207 -9.35 -9.05 -5.89
CA VAL A 207 -9.69 -9.60 -7.21
C VAL A 207 -9.39 -11.09 -7.25
N SER A 208 -10.46 -11.86 -7.40
CA SER A 208 -10.42 -13.31 -7.57
C SER A 208 -10.21 -13.62 -9.05
N ASN A 209 -9.25 -14.51 -9.34
CA ASN A 209 -8.75 -14.71 -10.71
C ASN A 209 -9.22 -16.06 -11.26
N TYR A 210 -9.70 -16.06 -12.50
CA TYR A 210 -10.35 -17.20 -13.15
C TYR A 210 -9.78 -17.51 -14.54
N GLY A 211 -9.83 -18.78 -14.92
CA GLY A 211 -9.24 -19.32 -16.13
C GLY A 211 -8.54 -20.66 -15.85
N PRO A 212 -7.95 -21.28 -16.87
CA PRO A 212 -7.00 -22.37 -16.66
C PRO A 212 -5.87 -21.88 -15.74
N PRO A 213 -5.39 -22.64 -14.74
CA PRO A 213 -4.23 -22.24 -13.95
C PRO A 213 -2.96 -22.28 -14.82
N PRO A 214 -1.93 -21.43 -14.60
CA PRO A 214 -0.73 -21.44 -15.43
C PRO A 214 0.08 -22.75 -15.37
N PHE A 215 -0.09 -23.52 -14.29
CA PHE A 215 0.54 -24.82 -14.08
C PHE A 215 -0.48 -25.88 -13.66
N LEU A 216 -0.28 -27.12 -14.11
CA LEU A 216 -0.99 -28.31 -13.67
C LEU A 216 0.04 -29.32 -13.15
N ASN A 217 -0.09 -29.75 -11.89
CA ASN A 217 0.83 -30.70 -11.24
C ASN A 217 2.32 -30.33 -11.37
N GLY A 218 2.64 -29.02 -11.36
CA GLY A 218 4.00 -28.50 -11.51
C GLY A 218 4.51 -28.34 -12.95
N ALA A 219 3.77 -28.83 -13.95
CA ALA A 219 4.08 -28.64 -15.38
C ALA A 219 3.32 -27.42 -15.95
N PRO A 220 3.87 -26.67 -16.94
CA PRO A 220 3.16 -25.60 -17.61
C PRO A 220 1.85 -26.10 -18.25
N ASN A 221 0.75 -25.36 -18.05
CA ASN A 221 -0.54 -25.70 -18.61
C ASN A 221 -0.66 -25.22 -20.07
N PRO A 222 -0.80 -26.09 -21.08
CA PRO A 222 -0.94 -25.67 -22.47
C PRO A 222 -2.25 -24.92 -22.75
N ALA A 223 -3.28 -25.08 -21.91
CA ALA A 223 -4.53 -24.32 -22.02
C ALA A 223 -4.41 -22.89 -21.46
N TYR A 224 -3.30 -22.53 -20.81
CA TYR A 224 -3.12 -21.20 -20.24
C TYR A 224 -2.34 -20.26 -21.18
N PRO A 225 -2.77 -19.00 -21.41
CA PRO A 225 -4.09 -18.45 -21.07
C PRO A 225 -5.13 -18.78 -22.14
N ASP A 226 -6.40 -18.91 -21.74
CA ASP A 226 -7.55 -19.00 -22.65
C ASP A 226 -8.61 -17.96 -22.27
N PRO A 227 -8.83 -16.91 -23.09
CA PRO A 227 -9.87 -15.91 -22.84
C PRO A 227 -11.28 -16.48 -22.75
N HIS A 228 -11.61 -17.52 -23.52
CA HIS A 228 -12.97 -18.07 -23.55
C HIS A 228 -13.29 -18.80 -22.24
N THR A 229 -12.42 -19.72 -21.81
CA THR A 229 -12.56 -20.38 -20.50
C THR A 229 -12.52 -19.37 -19.35
N ALA A 230 -11.62 -18.38 -19.41
CA ALA A 230 -11.51 -17.38 -18.36
C ALA A 230 -12.78 -16.52 -18.21
N LEU A 231 -13.37 -16.06 -19.32
CA LEU A 231 -14.65 -15.34 -19.34
C LEU A 231 -15.83 -16.21 -18.89
N ALA A 232 -15.88 -17.47 -19.32
CA ALA A 232 -16.93 -18.40 -18.92
C ALA A 232 -16.87 -18.76 -17.43
N GLN A 233 -15.67 -18.87 -16.85
CA GLN A 233 -15.49 -19.18 -15.43
C GLN A 233 -15.76 -17.96 -14.53
N VAL A 234 -15.26 -16.76 -14.88
CA VAL A 234 -15.50 -15.55 -14.06
C VAL A 234 -16.98 -15.17 -14.04
N ALA A 235 -17.73 -15.43 -15.11
CA ALA A 235 -19.19 -15.27 -15.12
C ALA A 235 -19.94 -16.22 -14.14
N GLN A 236 -19.25 -17.22 -13.59
CA GLN A 236 -19.74 -18.20 -12.62
C GLN A 236 -19.02 -18.10 -11.26
N ALA A 237 -18.30 -17.00 -10.99
CA ALA A 237 -17.50 -16.77 -9.78
C ALA A 237 -18.24 -17.02 -8.45
N ALA A 238 -19.56 -16.79 -8.41
CA ALA A 238 -20.39 -17.10 -7.25
C ALA A 238 -20.46 -18.60 -6.87
N THR A 239 -19.99 -19.50 -7.74
CA THR A 239 -20.08 -20.96 -7.59
C THR A 239 -18.79 -21.72 -7.90
N LEU A 240 -17.79 -21.06 -8.50
CA LEU A 240 -16.50 -21.67 -8.84
C LEU A 240 -15.40 -21.11 -7.93
N PRO A 241 -14.46 -21.94 -7.43
CA PRO A 241 -13.28 -21.42 -6.74
C PRO A 241 -12.35 -20.72 -7.75
N PRO A 242 -11.72 -19.59 -7.37
CA PRO A 242 -10.71 -18.94 -8.21
C PRO A 242 -9.40 -19.74 -8.22
N ILE A 243 -8.53 -19.45 -9.19
CA ILE A 243 -7.12 -19.89 -9.18
C ILE A 243 -6.45 -19.40 -7.89
N ALA A 244 -6.65 -18.11 -7.59
CA ALA A 244 -6.21 -17.40 -6.39
C ALA A 244 -6.84 -16.00 -6.35
N THR A 245 -6.78 -15.36 -5.18
CA THR A 245 -7.24 -13.98 -4.99
C THR A 245 -6.07 -13.09 -4.59
N VAL A 246 -5.88 -11.96 -5.25
CA VAL A 246 -4.93 -10.92 -4.80
C VAL A 246 -5.71 -9.72 -4.27
N ALA A 247 -5.19 -9.05 -3.26
CA ALA A 247 -5.86 -7.94 -2.61
C ALA A 247 -4.90 -6.79 -2.28
N MET A 248 -5.45 -5.59 -2.19
CA MET A 248 -4.75 -4.36 -1.89
C MET A 248 -5.57 -3.53 -0.91
N GLU A 249 -4.91 -2.87 0.03
CA GLU A 249 -5.53 -1.80 0.82
C GLU A 249 -4.68 -0.52 0.76
N TYR A 250 -5.39 0.61 0.70
CA TYR A 250 -4.87 1.96 0.83
C TYR A 250 -5.31 2.56 2.16
N ALA A 251 -4.37 3.15 2.89
CA ALA A 251 -4.64 4.00 4.04
C ALA A 251 -3.70 5.22 4.00
N PRO A 252 -4.20 6.46 4.03
CA PRO A 252 -3.35 7.63 4.15
C PRO A 252 -2.67 7.66 5.53
N ASP A 253 -1.62 8.48 5.62
CA ASP A 253 -1.06 8.87 6.91
C ASP A 253 -2.15 9.61 7.72
N PRO A 254 -2.36 9.26 9.00
CA PRO A 254 -3.16 10.07 9.93
C PRO A 254 -2.68 11.53 9.97
N PRO A 255 -3.57 12.49 10.25
CA PRO A 255 -3.15 13.87 10.52
C PRO A 255 -2.22 13.92 11.74
N LEU A 256 -1.40 14.98 11.79
CA LEU A 256 -0.53 15.25 12.94
C LEU A 256 -1.37 15.27 14.23
N TRP A 257 -0.99 14.43 15.19
CA TRP A 257 -1.75 14.23 16.41
C TRP A 257 -1.13 15.04 17.55
N THR A 258 -1.93 15.73 18.36
CA THR A 258 -1.43 16.53 19.49
C THR A 258 -2.26 16.28 20.74
N VAL A 259 -1.59 15.95 21.85
CA VAL A 259 -2.19 15.67 23.16
C VAL A 259 -1.36 16.32 24.27
N ASN A 260 -1.99 16.63 25.41
CA ASN A 260 -1.28 17.06 26.60
C ASN A 260 -1.28 15.92 27.62
N VAL A 261 -0.10 15.44 27.99
CA VAL A 261 0.11 14.43 29.05
C VAL A 261 0.38 15.19 30.35
N HIS A 262 -0.56 15.17 31.28
CA HIS A 262 -0.44 15.81 32.58
C HIS A 262 0.37 14.94 33.55
N GLU A 263 0.93 15.56 34.59
CA GLU A 263 1.64 14.82 35.66
C GLU A 263 0.76 13.72 36.29
N ARG A 264 -0.54 13.99 36.44
CA ARG A 264 -1.56 13.06 36.95
C ARG A 264 -1.93 11.89 36.03
N ASP A 265 -1.54 11.92 34.75
CA ASP A 265 -1.97 10.89 33.80
C ASP A 265 -1.18 9.61 34.05
N GLY A 266 -1.76 8.72 34.85
CA GLY A 266 -1.22 7.42 35.19
C GLY A 266 -2.03 6.66 36.25
N ASP A 267 -1.99 5.32 36.22
CA ASP A 267 -2.45 4.48 37.33
C ASP A 267 -1.61 4.78 38.60
N TYR A 268 -2.26 4.95 39.75
CA TYR A 268 -1.58 4.99 41.06
C TYR A 268 -1.23 3.57 41.53
N LEU A 269 0.07 3.26 41.64
CA LEU A 269 0.56 1.88 41.83
C LEU A 269 0.73 1.46 43.30
N GLY A 270 0.30 2.27 44.26
CA GLY A 270 0.08 1.83 45.65
C GLY A 270 1.29 1.89 46.59
N SER A 271 2.46 2.35 46.14
CA SER A 271 3.49 2.82 47.09
C SER A 271 3.05 4.18 47.65
N GLY A 272 2.54 4.16 48.89
CA GLY A 272 2.20 5.35 49.66
C GLY A 272 3.32 6.40 49.56
N SER A 273 2.93 7.66 49.40
CA SER A 273 3.80 8.86 49.31
C SER A 273 5.18 8.62 49.93
N GLY A 274 6.19 8.41 49.08
CA GLY A 274 7.53 8.08 49.54
C GLY A 274 8.05 9.17 50.49
N PRO A 275 8.99 8.86 51.40
CA PRO A 275 9.59 9.86 52.28
C PRO A 275 10.30 10.93 51.43
N GLY A 276 9.59 12.03 51.14
CA GLY A 276 9.97 13.04 50.15
C GLY A 276 8.82 13.67 49.36
N SER A 277 7.62 13.08 49.30
CA SER A 277 6.45 13.72 48.67
C SER A 277 6.00 14.95 49.47
N CYS A 278 5.68 16.06 48.79
CA CYS A 278 5.37 17.31 49.45
C CYS A 278 3.88 17.43 49.87
N PRO A 279 3.57 17.82 51.12
CA PRO A 279 2.19 17.85 51.64
C PRO A 279 1.32 18.98 51.07
N PHE A 280 1.87 19.81 50.17
CA PHE A 280 1.18 20.87 49.46
C PHE A 280 1.68 20.91 48.01
N ALA A 281 0.76 21.23 47.07
CA ALA A 281 1.00 21.60 45.66
C ALA A 281 0.69 20.58 44.52
N SER A 282 -0.20 19.61 44.73
CA SER A 282 -0.99 19.07 43.60
C SER A 282 -2.00 20.13 43.14
N THR A 283 -1.86 20.63 41.91
CA THR A 283 -2.87 21.49 41.25
C THR A 283 -3.64 20.77 40.16
N ASP A 284 -3.11 19.65 39.68
CA ASP A 284 -3.64 18.96 38.50
C ASP A 284 -4.73 17.95 38.89
N GLY A 285 -4.81 17.60 40.18
CA GLY A 285 -5.86 16.76 40.75
C GLY A 285 -5.43 15.30 40.89
N PRO A 286 -6.38 14.40 41.25
CA PRO A 286 -6.05 13.00 41.48
C PRO A 286 -5.58 12.30 40.19
N PRO A 287 -4.80 11.20 40.31
CA PRO A 287 -4.40 10.40 39.17
C PRO A 287 -5.60 9.90 38.35
N THR A 288 -5.52 10.04 37.03
CA THR A 288 -6.63 9.79 36.09
C THR A 288 -6.51 8.49 35.30
N GLY A 289 -5.48 7.69 35.55
CA GLY A 289 -5.09 6.59 34.66
C GLY A 289 -4.35 7.10 33.43
N ASP A 290 -3.80 6.18 32.64
CA ASP A 290 -3.01 6.51 31.45
C ASP A 290 -3.88 7.20 30.37
N LEU A 291 -3.34 8.23 29.72
CA LEU A 291 -4.06 9.04 28.73
C LEU A 291 -4.31 8.23 27.45
N ASP A 292 -5.56 7.90 27.16
CA ASP A 292 -5.98 7.45 25.81
C ASP A 292 -5.75 8.61 24.84
N THR A 293 -4.79 8.45 23.92
CA THR A 293 -4.50 9.51 22.95
C THR A 293 -5.61 9.69 21.92
N GLY A 294 -6.46 8.69 21.71
CA GLY A 294 -7.38 8.57 20.58
C GLY A 294 -6.77 7.91 19.34
N LEU A 295 -5.45 7.72 19.28
CA LEU A 295 -4.73 7.27 18.09
C LEU A 295 -4.69 5.74 17.96
N ASP A 296 -5.31 5.23 16.89
CA ASP A 296 -5.18 3.84 16.46
C ASP A 296 -3.92 3.67 15.58
N VAL A 297 -2.99 2.81 16.02
CA VAL A 297 -1.72 2.49 15.35
C VAL A 297 -1.79 1.10 14.72
N GLU A 298 -1.33 0.97 13.47
CA GLU A 298 -1.43 -0.25 12.67
C GLU A 298 -0.08 -0.98 12.54
N PRO A 299 -0.09 -2.31 12.33
CA PRO A 299 1.08 -3.08 11.95
C PRO A 299 1.85 -2.44 10.79
N GLY A 300 3.08 -2.05 11.10
CA GLY A 300 4.02 -1.51 10.15
C GLY A 300 4.15 0.02 10.14
N ASP A 301 3.29 0.75 10.83
CA ASP A 301 3.42 2.19 11.07
C ASP A 301 4.79 2.55 11.69
N VAL A 302 5.23 3.78 11.50
CA VAL A 302 6.36 4.37 12.24
C VAL A 302 5.85 5.63 12.92
N LEU A 303 6.07 5.72 14.24
CA LEU A 303 5.65 6.84 15.06
C LEU A 303 6.84 7.75 15.33
N GLU A 304 6.71 9.02 14.97
CA GLU A 304 7.66 10.09 15.26
C GLU A 304 7.05 10.98 16.35
N PHE A 305 7.71 11.09 17.50
CA PHE A 305 7.24 11.84 18.65
C PHE A 305 8.06 13.12 18.84
N SER A 306 7.40 14.24 19.10
CA SER A 306 8.02 15.47 19.59
C SER A 306 7.28 15.90 20.86
N ALA A 307 8.01 16.19 21.94
CA ALA A 307 7.41 16.56 23.22
C ALA A 307 8.07 17.82 23.78
N THR A 308 7.25 18.73 24.31
CA THR A 308 7.68 19.97 24.97
C THR A 308 6.89 20.18 26.27
N GLY A 309 7.19 21.24 27.01
CA GLY A 309 6.56 21.50 28.31
C GLY A 309 7.34 20.88 29.47
N LYS A 310 6.71 20.90 30.66
CA LYS A 310 7.36 20.55 31.93
C LYS A 310 6.36 20.01 32.94
N ILE A 311 6.84 19.13 33.81
CA ILE A 311 6.14 18.69 35.03
C ILE A 311 7.02 18.92 36.25
N TRP A 312 6.41 18.99 37.43
CA TRP A 312 7.06 18.77 38.72
C TRP A 312 6.38 17.59 39.40
N ALA A 313 7.11 16.49 39.59
CA ALA A 313 6.62 15.20 40.09
C ALA A 313 6.45 15.12 41.63
N GLY A 314 5.95 16.19 42.26
CA GLY A 314 5.58 16.25 43.68
C GLY A 314 6.67 16.01 44.73
N GLN A 315 7.91 15.74 44.33
CA GLN A 315 9.03 15.57 45.25
C GLN A 315 9.48 16.92 45.86
N CYS A 316 9.64 16.96 47.18
CA CYS A 316 10.07 18.16 47.88
C CYS A 316 11.47 18.62 47.47
N ALA A 317 11.63 19.94 47.36
CA ALA A 317 12.90 20.60 47.04
C ALA A 317 13.52 20.22 45.67
N THR A 318 12.74 19.60 44.77
CA THR A 318 13.15 19.36 43.37
C THR A 318 12.59 20.44 42.43
N GLY A 319 13.18 20.52 41.24
CA GLY A 319 12.71 21.40 40.16
C GLY A 319 11.77 20.69 39.19
N GLU A 320 11.25 21.47 38.23
CA GLU A 320 10.52 20.92 37.08
C GLU A 320 11.47 20.21 36.10
N ASN A 321 11.01 19.10 35.51
CA ASN A 321 11.69 18.38 34.44
C ASN A 321 10.91 18.41 33.12
N GLY A 322 11.64 18.24 32.01
CA GLY A 322 11.06 18.07 30.68
C GLY A 322 10.68 16.61 30.38
N PRO A 323 10.22 16.30 29.15
CA PRO A 323 9.76 14.97 28.74
C PRO A 323 10.81 13.86 28.86
N LYS A 324 12.09 14.19 28.86
CA LYS A 324 13.20 13.24 29.13
C LYS A 324 13.13 12.64 30.55
N GLY A 325 12.47 13.30 31.50
CA GLY A 325 12.56 12.95 32.92
C GLY A 325 13.79 13.55 33.58
N TRP A 326 14.28 12.92 34.65
CA TRP A 326 15.54 13.29 35.31
C TRP A 326 16.73 12.53 34.72
N ASP A 327 17.93 13.13 34.74
CA ASP A 327 19.13 12.57 34.12
C ASP A 327 19.66 11.25 34.75
N ASN A 328 19.05 10.76 35.83
CA ASN A 328 19.42 9.50 36.48
C ASN A 328 18.50 8.34 36.06
N ILE A 329 19.06 7.32 35.41
CA ILE A 329 18.33 6.07 35.16
C ILE A 329 17.99 5.38 36.48
N THR A 330 16.75 4.92 36.65
CA THR A 330 16.30 4.17 37.84
C THR A 330 15.91 2.73 37.49
N ASN A 331 16.26 1.80 38.40
CA ASN A 331 15.84 0.40 38.35
C ASN A 331 14.85 0.06 39.48
N GLU A 332 14.29 1.07 40.16
CA GLU A 332 13.33 0.85 41.25
C GLU A 332 11.98 0.38 40.70
N SER A 333 11.51 -0.79 41.17
CA SER A 333 10.26 -1.43 40.71
C SER A 333 8.97 -0.67 41.04
N LYS A 334 9.06 0.46 41.75
CA LYS A 334 7.94 1.38 41.98
C LYS A 334 7.52 2.14 40.72
N PHE A 335 8.46 2.40 39.80
CA PHE A 335 8.18 3.11 38.56
C PHE A 335 7.45 2.22 37.54
N PRO A 336 6.58 2.79 36.68
CA PRO A 336 5.92 2.05 35.60
C PRO A 336 6.90 1.33 34.66
N LEU A 337 8.00 1.99 34.28
CA LEU A 337 9.08 1.48 33.45
C LEU A 337 10.44 1.64 34.15
N THR A 338 11.14 0.53 34.36
CA THR A 338 12.49 0.47 34.94
C THR A 338 13.58 0.46 33.86
N GLY A 339 14.80 0.89 34.21
CA GLY A 339 15.94 0.94 33.29
C GLY A 339 15.98 2.19 32.43
N VAL A 340 15.16 3.19 32.76
CA VAL A 340 15.04 4.49 32.09
C VAL A 340 14.98 5.62 33.12
N GLU A 341 14.97 6.86 32.64
CA GLU A 341 14.77 8.07 33.42
C GLU A 341 13.39 8.11 34.14
N PRO A 342 13.31 8.44 35.44
CA PRO A 342 12.04 8.65 36.13
C PRO A 342 11.38 9.95 35.68
N TYR A 343 10.06 10.03 35.79
CA TYR A 343 9.27 11.21 35.42
C TYR A 343 9.37 11.61 33.93
N SER A 344 9.85 10.67 33.11
CA SER A 344 9.91 10.77 31.65
C SER A 344 8.56 10.48 30.99
N LEU A 345 8.44 10.83 29.71
CA LEU A 345 7.31 10.42 28.87
C LEU A 345 7.47 8.95 28.44
N ILE A 346 6.43 8.16 28.67
CA ILE A 346 6.36 6.75 28.24
C ILE A 346 5.00 6.46 27.59
N GLY A 347 4.99 5.45 26.72
CA GLY A 347 3.78 5.01 26.01
C GLY A 347 3.44 3.55 26.26
N GLU A 348 2.19 3.17 26.01
CA GLU A 348 1.69 1.79 26.03
C GLU A 348 0.78 1.57 24.82
N PHE A 349 0.80 0.37 24.25
CA PHE A 349 -0.23 -0.07 23.30
C PHE A 349 -1.22 -1.00 23.99
N ARG A 350 -2.52 -0.76 23.80
CA ARG A 350 -3.59 -1.62 24.32
C ARG A 350 -4.51 -2.13 23.20
N PRO A 351 -5.01 -3.37 23.29
CA PRO A 351 -6.06 -3.85 22.38
C PRO A 351 -7.33 -3.01 22.51
N LYS A 352 -7.93 -2.64 21.36
CA LYS A 352 -9.13 -1.78 21.26
C LYS A 352 -10.42 -2.35 21.89
N TRP A 353 -10.40 -3.59 22.39
CA TRP A 353 -11.57 -4.33 22.87
C TRP A 353 -11.61 -4.58 24.39
N VAL A 354 -10.73 -3.93 25.15
CA VAL A 354 -10.80 -4.00 26.62
C VAL A 354 -11.71 -2.87 27.14
N ASP A 355 -12.99 -3.18 27.34
CA ASP A 355 -13.78 -2.48 28.36
C ASP A 355 -13.14 -2.77 29.73
N PRO A 356 -12.70 -1.75 30.50
CA PRO A 356 -12.08 -1.94 31.81
C PRO A 356 -12.96 -2.68 32.83
N LEU A 357 -14.27 -2.82 32.58
CA LEU A 357 -15.26 -3.25 33.55
C LEU A 357 -15.86 -4.65 33.33
N THR A 358 -15.40 -5.45 32.34
CA THR A 358 -15.93 -6.82 32.14
C THR A 358 -15.28 -7.83 33.12
N PRO A 359 -15.98 -8.31 34.17
CA PRO A 359 -15.38 -9.20 35.15
C PRO A 359 -15.50 -10.65 34.67
N GLY A 360 -14.39 -11.28 34.31
CA GLY A 360 -14.39 -12.71 33.95
C GLY A 360 -13.26 -13.20 33.05
N VAL A 361 -12.54 -12.32 32.34
CA VAL A 361 -11.41 -12.73 31.47
C VAL A 361 -10.15 -12.96 32.29
N SER A 362 -10.16 -14.00 33.14
CA SER A 362 -9.02 -14.45 33.91
C SER A 362 -7.96 -15.10 33.00
N GLY A 363 -7.09 -14.28 32.41
CA GLY A 363 -6.02 -14.73 31.53
C GLY A 363 -5.05 -13.65 31.05
N TYR A 364 -5.44 -12.37 31.09
CA TYR A 364 -4.50 -11.27 30.84
C TYR A 364 -3.55 -11.10 32.02
N VAL A 365 -2.34 -11.66 31.91
CA VAL A 365 -1.22 -11.27 32.76
C VAL A 365 -0.83 -9.84 32.36
N LYS A 366 -1.02 -8.85 33.25
CA LYS A 366 -0.61 -7.44 33.07
C LYS A 366 0.92 -7.31 33.11
N MET A 367 1.62 -7.95 32.17
CA MET A 367 3.05 -7.76 31.92
C MET A 367 3.24 -6.39 31.26
N ARG A 368 3.47 -5.36 32.09
CA ARG A 368 3.54 -3.94 31.71
C ARG A 368 4.43 -3.73 30.47
N PRO A 369 3.87 -3.39 29.30
CA PRO A 369 4.61 -3.22 28.06
C PRO A 369 4.84 -1.72 27.76
N TYR A 370 5.16 -0.93 28.80
CA TYR A 370 5.51 0.46 28.60
C TYR A 370 6.81 0.58 27.79
N PHE A 371 6.85 1.52 26.86
CA PHE A 371 8.05 1.86 26.09
C PHE A 371 8.46 3.31 26.35
N TYR A 372 9.77 3.56 26.31
CA TYR A 372 10.35 4.89 26.52
C TYR A 372 10.15 5.80 25.31
N ILE A 373 9.79 7.05 25.55
CA ILE A 373 9.63 8.07 24.51
C ILE A 373 10.62 9.22 24.78
N GLY A 374 11.85 9.03 24.31
CA GLY A 374 12.92 10.02 24.37
C GLY A 374 14.01 9.72 23.34
N GLU A 375 15.09 10.51 23.37
CA GLU A 375 16.30 10.19 22.60
C GLU A 375 16.74 8.75 22.89
N LYS A 376 17.05 8.00 21.84
CA LYS A 376 17.51 6.61 21.93
C LYS A 376 18.62 6.52 22.98
N LEU A 377 18.46 5.63 23.97
CA LEU A 377 19.48 5.23 24.94
C LEU A 377 20.70 4.63 24.23
N THR A 378 21.50 5.50 23.65
CA THR A 378 22.80 5.23 23.04
C THR A 378 23.81 5.73 24.04
N TYR A 379 24.23 4.84 24.93
CA TYR A 379 25.43 5.04 25.72
C TYR A 379 26.59 5.28 24.72
N PRO A 380 27.25 6.46 24.63
CA PRO A 380 27.01 7.75 25.33
C PRO A 380 26.98 9.04 24.44
N TYR A 381 25.98 9.92 24.64
CA TYR A 381 25.96 11.40 24.32
C TYR A 381 26.15 11.87 22.84
N PRO A 382 25.79 13.13 22.48
CA PRO A 382 24.47 13.79 22.57
C PRO A 382 23.99 14.43 21.24
N SER A 383 22.68 14.62 21.04
CA SER A 383 22.15 15.58 20.04
C SER A 383 20.65 15.86 20.26
N ASP A 384 20.29 17.13 20.45
CA ASP A 384 18.99 17.62 20.94
C ASP A 384 17.79 17.48 19.96
N ASP A 385 17.64 16.35 19.26
CA ASP A 385 16.46 16.01 18.44
C ASP A 385 15.99 14.57 18.72
N VAL A 386 14.78 14.42 19.23
CA VAL A 386 14.18 13.12 19.61
C VAL A 386 13.75 12.32 18.39
N PHE A 387 14.68 11.55 17.81
CA PHE A 387 14.40 10.61 16.72
C PHE A 387 14.07 9.20 17.22
N LEU A 388 12.77 8.91 17.41
CA LEU A 388 12.26 7.55 17.62
C LEU A 388 12.00 6.84 16.29
N SER A 389 13.07 6.35 15.66
CA SER A 389 12.94 5.21 14.76
C SER A 389 12.88 3.95 15.63
N ILE A 390 11.75 3.23 15.63
CA ILE A 390 11.67 1.88 16.21
C ILE A 390 12.41 0.92 15.26
N PRO A 391 13.67 0.52 15.54
CA PRO A 391 14.47 -0.19 14.57
C PRO A 391 14.28 -1.69 14.81
N ASN A 392 13.53 -2.34 13.92
CA ASN A 392 13.52 -3.78 13.69
C ASN A 392 13.36 -4.70 14.92
N ASN A 393 12.11 -5.18 15.08
CA ASN A 393 11.68 -6.41 15.76
C ASN A 393 11.45 -6.40 17.30
N LEU A 394 10.38 -7.12 17.67
CA LEU A 394 10.11 -7.75 18.98
C LEU A 394 9.65 -6.86 20.16
N PHE A 395 8.53 -6.16 19.98
CA PHE A 395 7.41 -6.46 20.89
C PHE A 395 6.60 -7.61 20.27
N THR A 396 6.86 -8.84 20.72
CA THR A 396 6.01 -9.97 20.38
C THR A 396 4.71 -9.80 21.17
N LEU A 397 3.65 -9.33 20.51
CA LEU A 397 2.30 -9.33 21.08
C LEU A 397 1.86 -10.78 21.26
N TRP A 398 2.06 -11.32 22.47
CA TRP A 398 1.63 -12.67 22.80
C TRP A 398 0.09 -12.71 22.80
N ASN A 399 -0.47 -13.52 21.90
CA ASN A 399 -1.92 -13.80 21.77
C ASN A 399 -2.83 -12.61 21.46
N VAL A 400 -2.52 -11.82 20.42
CA VAL A 400 -3.57 -11.06 19.71
C VAL A 400 -4.31 -11.95 18.71
N ASN A 401 -5.64 -12.01 18.86
CA ASN A 401 -6.55 -12.64 17.92
C ASN A 401 -6.44 -11.96 16.53
N PRO A 402 -6.36 -12.70 15.39
CA PRO A 402 -6.16 -12.14 14.03
C PRO A 402 -7.22 -11.13 13.54
N ILE A 403 -8.24 -10.83 14.35
CA ILE A 403 -9.31 -9.89 14.06
C ILE A 403 -8.91 -8.42 14.39
N HIS A 404 -7.73 -8.17 14.96
CA HIS A 404 -7.37 -6.86 15.53
C HIS A 404 -6.12 -6.23 14.88
N PRO A 405 -6.27 -5.54 13.74
CA PRO A 405 -5.17 -4.93 12.99
C PRO A 405 -4.79 -3.51 13.45
N ALA A 406 -5.26 -3.06 14.62
CA ALA A 406 -4.85 -1.78 15.19
C ALA A 406 -4.90 -1.81 16.73
N GLU A 407 -3.89 -1.19 17.35
CA GLU A 407 -3.80 -1.00 18.80
C GLU A 407 -4.00 0.47 19.16
N ARG A 408 -4.53 0.72 20.36
CA ARG A 408 -4.73 2.08 20.86
C ARG A 408 -3.48 2.53 21.60
N LEU A 409 -2.93 3.68 21.21
CA LEU A 409 -1.80 4.31 21.91
C LEU A 409 -2.28 5.04 23.17
N PHE A 410 -1.64 4.73 24.29
CA PHE A 410 -1.76 5.43 25.57
C PHE A 410 -0.43 6.11 25.92
N LEU A 411 -0.48 7.23 26.62
CA LEU A 411 0.69 7.95 27.14
C LEU A 411 0.55 8.21 28.64
N ARG A 412 1.67 8.28 29.35
CA ARG A 412 1.73 8.67 30.78
C ARG A 412 3.10 9.23 31.15
N THR A 413 3.19 9.77 32.36
CA THR A 413 4.47 9.99 33.03
C THR A 413 5.00 8.67 33.60
N ASN A 414 6.33 8.49 33.61
CA ASN A 414 7.03 7.42 34.33
C ASN A 414 7.13 7.75 35.82
N ASP A 415 5.98 7.98 36.45
CA ASP A 415 5.82 8.41 37.84
C ASP A 415 5.30 7.27 38.72
N ASP A 416 5.87 7.15 39.92
CA ASP A 416 5.51 6.15 40.94
C ASP A 416 4.31 6.55 41.81
N ALA A 417 3.96 7.85 41.83
CA ALA A 417 2.81 8.39 42.53
C ALA A 417 2.13 9.56 41.75
N PRO A 418 1.61 9.34 40.52
CA PRO A 418 1.04 10.39 39.69
C PRO A 418 -0.10 11.17 40.40
N GLY A 419 -0.20 12.46 40.09
CA GLY A 419 -1.18 13.40 40.65
C GLY A 419 -0.74 14.05 41.97
N ASN A 420 0.50 13.77 42.40
CA ASN A 420 1.11 14.42 43.56
C ASN A 420 1.77 15.77 43.21
N GLY A 421 1.86 16.07 41.91
CA GLY A 421 2.61 17.16 41.33
C GLY A 421 1.77 18.07 40.45
N ARG A 422 2.39 18.60 39.39
CA ARG A 422 1.70 19.49 38.43
C ARG A 422 2.41 19.61 37.10
N GLY A 423 1.68 20.11 36.10
CA GLY A 423 2.20 20.48 34.80
C GLY A 423 1.89 19.43 33.73
N SER A 424 2.40 19.66 32.52
CA SER A 424 2.12 18.78 31.39
C SER A 424 3.20 18.82 30.32
N PHE A 425 3.35 17.70 29.63
CA PHE A 425 4.03 17.64 28.35
C PHE A 425 3.02 17.80 27.21
N GLN A 426 3.26 18.75 26.31
CA GLN A 426 2.57 18.79 25.02
C GLN A 426 3.29 17.84 24.07
N VAL A 427 2.62 16.76 23.68
CA VAL A 427 3.15 15.70 22.82
C VAL A 427 2.50 15.78 21.45
N THR A 428 3.34 15.83 20.43
CA THR A 428 2.97 15.75 19.02
C THR A 428 3.43 14.41 18.46
N ILE A 429 2.56 13.73 17.71
CA ILE A 429 2.80 12.39 17.16
C ILE A 429 2.50 12.43 15.66
N LYS A 430 3.49 12.07 14.86
CA LYS A 430 3.35 11.91 13.41
C LYS A 430 3.46 10.44 13.04
N VAL A 431 2.51 9.96 12.24
CA VAL A 431 2.40 8.54 11.87
C VAL A 431 2.73 8.38 10.39
N HIS A 432 3.84 7.69 10.09
CA HIS A 432 4.26 7.38 8.71
C HIS A 432 3.76 5.99 8.32
N ARG A 433 2.57 5.92 7.72
CA ARG A 433 1.93 4.66 7.35
C ARG A 433 2.53 4.11 6.05
N GLN A 434 2.54 2.79 5.89
CA GLN A 434 2.74 2.23 4.56
C GLN A 434 1.41 2.35 3.81
N ASN A 435 1.31 3.33 2.91
CA ASN A 435 0.00 3.69 2.38
C ASN A 435 -0.64 2.62 1.51
N VAL A 436 0.14 1.85 0.74
CA VAL A 436 -0.36 0.70 -0.05
C VAL A 436 0.21 -0.61 0.50
N LYS A 437 -0.66 -1.56 0.80
CA LYS A 437 -0.32 -2.92 1.22
C LYS A 437 -0.90 -3.93 0.21
N PHE A 438 -0.21 -5.05 0.02
CA PHE A 438 -0.55 -6.10 -0.94
C PHE A 438 -0.71 -7.45 -0.23
N TYR A 439 -1.66 -8.27 -0.64
CA TYR A 439 -1.91 -9.60 -0.11
C TYR A 439 -2.23 -10.58 -1.25
N ALA A 440 -1.90 -11.85 -1.07
CA ALA A 440 -2.27 -12.94 -1.96
C ALA A 440 -2.85 -14.09 -1.14
N TYR A 441 -3.96 -14.66 -1.60
CA TYR A 441 -4.67 -15.75 -0.95
C TYR A 441 -4.89 -16.92 -1.93
N ASP A 442 -4.80 -18.15 -1.42
CA ASP A 442 -5.12 -19.36 -2.19
C ASP A 442 -6.63 -19.46 -2.51
N ALA A 443 -7.02 -20.52 -3.23
CA ALA A 443 -8.42 -20.80 -3.57
C ALA A 443 -9.33 -21.03 -2.33
N ASN A 444 -8.77 -21.33 -1.16
CA ASN A 444 -9.48 -21.49 0.10
C ASN A 444 -9.52 -20.19 0.94
N GLY A 445 -8.84 -19.12 0.49
CA GLY A 445 -8.71 -17.87 1.20
C GLY A 445 -7.58 -17.81 2.24
N ASN A 446 -6.64 -18.76 2.27
CA ASN A 446 -5.46 -18.72 3.16
C ASN A 446 -4.40 -17.78 2.59
N LEU A 447 -3.73 -16.98 3.43
CA LEU A 447 -2.65 -16.09 2.97
C LEU A 447 -1.44 -16.89 2.47
N ILE A 448 -0.94 -16.56 1.28
CA ILE A 448 0.21 -17.19 0.60
C ILE A 448 1.30 -16.17 0.26
N THR A 449 2.57 -16.60 0.34
CA THR A 449 3.75 -15.77 0.09
C THR A 449 4.13 -15.63 -1.39
N ASN A 450 3.70 -16.58 -2.21
CA ASN A 450 3.92 -16.59 -3.65
C ASN A 450 2.70 -17.15 -4.39
N LEU A 451 2.66 -16.87 -5.69
CA LEU A 451 1.58 -17.29 -6.59
C LEU A 451 2.10 -17.28 -8.03
N ALA A 452 1.65 -18.23 -8.85
CA ALA A 452 1.87 -18.19 -10.29
C ALA A 452 0.64 -17.55 -10.97
N LEU A 453 0.82 -16.36 -11.53
CA LEU A 453 -0.18 -15.65 -12.36
C LEU A 453 0.23 -15.60 -13.84
N ASP A 454 1.30 -16.32 -14.21
CA ASP A 454 1.83 -16.41 -15.56
C ASP A 454 2.63 -17.72 -15.75
N ARG A 455 3.10 -17.95 -16.98
CA ARG A 455 3.84 -19.16 -17.39
C ARG A 455 5.27 -19.27 -16.83
N GLU A 456 5.80 -18.28 -16.10
CA GLU A 456 7.19 -18.35 -15.61
C GLU A 456 7.34 -19.04 -14.26
N GLY A 457 6.25 -19.11 -13.47
CA GLY A 457 6.23 -19.79 -12.18
C GLY A 457 5.78 -18.89 -11.02
N PRO A 458 5.84 -19.41 -9.79
CA PRO A 458 5.47 -18.66 -8.60
C PRO A 458 6.40 -17.47 -8.36
N LYS A 459 5.81 -16.29 -8.19
CA LYS A 459 6.49 -15.03 -7.86
C LYS A 459 6.13 -14.60 -6.44
N TYR A 460 7.01 -13.92 -5.74
CA TYR A 460 6.87 -13.61 -4.31
C TYR A 460 6.30 -12.20 -4.04
N MET A 461 5.59 -12.08 -2.93
CA MET A 461 5.10 -10.79 -2.42
C MET A 461 6.23 -9.98 -1.77
N PRO A 462 6.18 -8.62 -1.79
CA PRO A 462 5.29 -7.79 -2.59
C PRO A 462 5.74 -7.65 -4.07
N GLN A 463 6.92 -8.20 -4.41
CA GLN A 463 7.62 -7.97 -5.67
C GLN A 463 6.75 -8.24 -6.91
N MET A 464 5.95 -9.32 -6.89
CA MET A 464 5.04 -9.65 -8.01
C MET A 464 4.07 -8.52 -8.34
N CYS A 465 3.55 -7.82 -7.33
CA CYS A 465 2.60 -6.72 -7.52
C CYS A 465 3.31 -5.44 -7.95
N LEU A 466 4.52 -5.18 -7.43
CA LEU A 466 5.32 -4.00 -7.78
C LEU A 466 5.73 -3.98 -9.27
N ALA A 467 5.70 -5.12 -9.96
CA ALA A 467 5.88 -5.18 -11.42
C ALA A 467 4.90 -4.25 -12.16
N CYS A 468 3.62 -4.28 -11.79
CA CYS A 468 2.57 -3.47 -12.41
C CYS A 468 2.22 -2.23 -11.59
N HIS A 469 2.12 -2.36 -10.26
CA HIS A 469 1.65 -1.31 -9.34
C HIS A 469 2.70 -0.26 -8.95
N GLY A 470 3.83 -0.20 -9.67
CA GLY A 470 4.87 0.77 -9.40
C GLY A 470 5.63 0.53 -8.10
N GLY A 471 6.05 1.60 -7.43
CA GLY A 471 6.72 1.57 -6.13
C GLY A 471 8.06 0.82 -6.04
N LYS A 472 8.59 0.82 -4.82
CA LYS A 472 9.86 0.19 -4.40
C LYS A 472 9.68 -0.54 -3.06
N TYR A 473 10.26 -1.73 -2.94
CA TYR A 473 10.43 -2.43 -1.67
C TYR A 473 11.83 -2.12 -1.09
N ASP A 474 11.89 -1.86 0.22
CA ASP A 474 13.12 -1.66 0.98
C ASP A 474 13.44 -2.91 1.80
N THR A 475 14.58 -3.54 1.50
CA THR A 475 15.04 -4.77 2.16
C THR A 475 15.45 -4.58 3.62
N ASN A 476 15.69 -3.34 4.08
CA ASN A 476 16.14 -3.04 5.45
C ASN A 476 14.97 -2.76 6.41
N THR A 477 13.94 -2.07 5.92
CA THR A 477 12.73 -1.73 6.70
C THR A 477 11.55 -2.65 6.41
N HIS A 478 11.64 -3.47 5.35
CA HIS A 478 10.58 -4.33 4.81
C HIS A 478 9.31 -3.58 4.38
N ARG A 479 9.44 -2.28 4.10
CA ARG A 479 8.35 -1.41 3.63
C ARG A 479 8.26 -1.36 2.12
N VAL A 480 7.07 -1.05 1.63
CA VAL A 480 6.83 -0.57 0.26
C VAL A 480 6.56 0.93 0.29
N SER A 481 7.10 1.69 -0.67
CA SER A 481 6.77 3.10 -0.91
C SER A 481 6.50 3.35 -2.39
N GLY A 482 5.75 4.41 -2.73
CA GLY A 482 5.45 4.83 -4.11
C GLY A 482 4.59 3.87 -4.94
N ALA A 483 3.98 2.86 -4.32
CA ALA A 483 3.09 1.91 -4.99
C ALA A 483 1.68 2.51 -5.15
N SER A 484 0.96 2.10 -6.20
CA SER A 484 -0.30 2.72 -6.62
C SER A 484 -1.38 1.68 -6.97
N PHE A 485 -2.64 2.04 -6.74
CA PHE A 485 -3.77 1.36 -7.39
C PHE A 485 -3.76 1.73 -8.88
N LEU A 486 -4.12 0.79 -9.76
CA LEU A 486 -4.08 0.98 -11.22
C LEU A 486 -5.44 1.40 -11.78
N PRO A 487 -5.47 2.21 -12.85
CA PRO A 487 -6.71 2.61 -13.49
C PRO A 487 -7.32 1.48 -14.32
N PHE A 488 -8.64 1.45 -14.36
CA PHE A 488 -9.43 0.51 -15.16
C PHE A 488 -9.69 1.10 -16.56
N ASP A 489 -8.74 0.93 -17.49
CA ASP A 489 -8.95 1.24 -18.93
C ASP A 489 -9.79 0.12 -19.57
N VAL A 490 -11.11 0.32 -19.59
CA VAL A 490 -12.10 -0.66 -20.08
C VAL A 490 -11.91 -1.10 -21.53
N PHE A 491 -11.12 -0.36 -22.33
CA PHE A 491 -10.83 -0.68 -23.72
C PHE A 491 -9.71 -1.70 -23.88
N ASN A 492 -8.96 -1.99 -22.81
CA ASN A 492 -7.98 -3.08 -22.74
C ASN A 492 -8.60 -4.40 -22.23
N PHE A 493 -9.91 -4.40 -21.94
CA PHE A 493 -10.62 -5.53 -21.33
C PHE A 493 -11.57 -6.22 -22.33
N LEU A 494 -11.78 -7.51 -22.12
CA LEU A 494 -12.88 -8.28 -22.72
C LEU A 494 -13.94 -8.53 -21.65
N PHE A 495 -15.17 -8.80 -22.08
CA PHE A 495 -16.34 -8.94 -21.20
C PHE A 495 -17.14 -10.18 -21.61
N PRO A 496 -17.88 -10.82 -20.68
CA PRO A 496 -18.81 -11.88 -21.06
C PRO A 496 -19.86 -11.36 -22.05
N ASP A 497 -20.08 -12.11 -23.13
CA ASP A 497 -20.94 -11.70 -24.26
C ASP A 497 -22.44 -11.61 -23.91
N GLN A 498 -22.84 -12.05 -22.71
CA GLN A 498 -24.23 -12.16 -22.27
C GLN A 498 -24.39 -11.78 -20.79
N GLY A 499 -25.61 -11.40 -20.41
CA GLY A 499 -25.95 -11.04 -19.03
C GLY A 499 -25.43 -9.67 -18.58
N THR A 500 -25.43 -9.45 -17.26
CA THR A 500 -25.11 -8.16 -16.62
C THR A 500 -23.63 -7.80 -16.60
N PHE A 501 -22.74 -8.69 -17.06
CA PHE A 501 -21.29 -8.45 -17.11
C PHE A 501 -20.79 -7.93 -18.46
N GLN A 502 -21.67 -7.64 -19.41
CA GLN A 502 -21.31 -6.84 -20.59
C GLN A 502 -20.93 -5.41 -20.15
N LEU A 503 -19.93 -4.79 -20.80
CA LEU A 503 -19.45 -3.43 -20.47
C LEU A 503 -20.58 -2.41 -20.31
N GLY A 504 -21.61 -2.47 -21.17
CA GLY A 504 -22.75 -1.53 -21.14
C GLY A 504 -23.48 -1.45 -19.79
N PHE A 505 -23.50 -2.54 -19.02
CA PHE A 505 -24.10 -2.60 -17.68
C PHE A 505 -23.13 -2.25 -16.55
N GLN A 506 -21.81 -2.27 -16.82
CA GLN A 506 -20.74 -2.10 -15.83
C GLN A 506 -20.05 -0.72 -15.88
N GLN A 507 -20.45 0.17 -16.79
CA GLN A 507 -19.83 1.49 -16.98
C GLN A 507 -19.78 2.33 -15.68
N GLU A 508 -20.85 2.35 -14.88
CA GLU A 508 -20.87 3.10 -13.62
C GLU A 508 -19.96 2.45 -12.57
N GLN A 509 -19.88 1.12 -12.54
CA GLN A 509 -18.99 0.39 -11.65
C GLN A 509 -17.53 0.70 -12.00
N PHE A 510 -17.12 0.64 -13.27
CA PHE A 510 -15.77 1.06 -13.67
C PHE A 510 -15.48 2.54 -13.42
N ARG A 511 -16.49 3.42 -13.50
CA ARG A 511 -16.35 4.83 -13.10
C ARG A 511 -16.11 4.96 -11.60
N GLN A 512 -16.90 4.28 -10.77
CA GLN A 512 -16.73 4.27 -9.32
C GLN A 512 -15.39 3.66 -8.90
N LEU A 513 -14.97 2.53 -9.51
CA LEU A 513 -13.66 1.93 -9.32
C LEU A 513 -12.54 2.95 -9.63
N ASN A 514 -12.61 3.64 -10.77
CA ASN A 514 -11.64 4.68 -11.11
C ASN A 514 -11.68 5.89 -10.16
N GLN A 515 -12.85 6.28 -9.61
CA GLN A 515 -12.90 7.30 -8.56
C GLN A 515 -12.23 6.83 -7.25
N MET A 516 -12.39 5.56 -6.87
CA MET A 516 -11.66 4.98 -5.73
C MET A 516 -10.16 4.97 -5.98
N VAL A 517 -9.70 4.65 -7.19
CA VAL A 517 -8.27 4.75 -7.58
C VAL A 517 -7.75 6.17 -7.43
N LYS A 518 -8.48 7.21 -7.90
CA LYS A 518 -8.07 8.61 -7.67
C LYS A 518 -7.99 8.97 -6.19
N ALA A 519 -8.89 8.43 -5.37
CA ALA A 519 -8.92 8.67 -3.92
C ALA A 519 -7.70 8.08 -3.18
N THR A 520 -6.91 7.19 -3.79
CA THR A 520 -5.67 6.64 -3.17
C THR A 520 -4.43 7.51 -3.39
N ASN A 521 -4.56 8.74 -3.91
CA ASN A 521 -3.44 9.58 -4.37
C ASN A 521 -2.42 8.80 -5.24
N PRO A 522 -2.85 8.24 -6.38
CA PRO A 522 -2.04 7.32 -7.17
C PRO A 522 -0.88 8.04 -7.88
N SER A 523 0.21 7.30 -8.08
CA SER A 523 1.51 7.82 -8.55
C SER A 523 2.00 9.02 -7.73
N PRO A 524 2.07 8.94 -6.39
CA PRO A 524 2.29 10.09 -5.50
C PRO A 524 3.66 10.75 -5.70
N ASP A 525 4.66 9.99 -6.14
CA ASP A 525 6.02 10.46 -6.41
C ASP A 525 6.21 10.99 -7.86
N ASN A 526 5.16 10.94 -8.70
CA ASN A 526 5.21 11.39 -10.10
C ASN A 526 4.52 12.77 -10.22
N PRO A 527 5.24 13.83 -10.63
CA PRO A 527 4.68 15.19 -10.67
C PRO A 527 3.53 15.37 -11.69
N ASN A 528 3.39 14.46 -12.66
CA ASN A 528 2.29 14.49 -13.62
C ASN A 528 1.00 13.83 -13.06
N HIS A 529 1.09 13.09 -11.94
CA HIS A 529 0.01 12.25 -11.41
C HIS A 529 -0.66 11.39 -12.50
N SER A 530 0.14 10.74 -13.36
CA SER A 530 -0.31 10.21 -14.66
C SER A 530 -1.49 9.21 -14.60
N ILE A 531 -1.71 8.51 -13.47
CA ILE A 531 -2.91 7.69 -13.26
C ILE A 531 -4.17 8.54 -13.11
N SER A 532 -4.13 9.59 -12.28
CA SER A 532 -5.24 10.53 -12.11
C SER A 532 -5.57 11.25 -13.43
N TYR A 533 -4.54 11.68 -14.17
CA TYR A 533 -4.70 12.27 -15.49
C TYR A 533 -5.34 11.30 -16.50
N LEU A 534 -4.87 10.05 -16.56
CA LEU A 534 -5.46 9.01 -17.43
C LEU A 534 -6.93 8.77 -17.09
N ILE A 535 -7.30 8.75 -15.81
CA ILE A 535 -8.71 8.61 -15.41
C ILE A 535 -9.54 9.81 -15.86
N ASP A 536 -9.03 11.04 -15.74
CA ASP A 536 -9.76 12.24 -16.17
C ASP A 536 -9.96 12.28 -17.69
N VAL A 537 -8.98 11.84 -18.48
CA VAL A 537 -9.11 11.68 -19.94
C VAL A 537 -10.10 10.56 -20.30
N LEU A 538 -10.08 9.43 -19.58
CA LEU A 538 -10.98 8.29 -19.82
C LEU A 538 -12.47 8.67 -19.68
N TYR A 539 -12.79 9.70 -18.89
CA TYR A 539 -14.15 10.21 -18.71
C TYR A 539 -14.35 11.63 -19.26
N ALA A 540 -13.47 12.13 -20.14
CA ALA A 540 -13.54 13.46 -20.76
C ALA A 540 -13.78 14.62 -19.76
N GLY A 541 -13.12 14.58 -18.60
CA GLY A 541 -13.29 15.55 -17.51
C GLY A 541 -14.54 15.36 -16.65
N TYR A 542 -15.48 14.49 -17.05
CA TYR A 542 -16.70 14.17 -16.31
C TYR A 542 -16.50 13.07 -15.24
N GLY A 543 -15.28 12.68 -14.90
CA GLY A 543 -15.01 11.45 -14.11
C GLY A 543 -15.77 11.36 -12.76
N SER A 544 -15.99 12.48 -12.09
CA SER A 544 -16.76 12.57 -10.85
C SER A 544 -18.28 12.49 -11.06
N ASN A 545 -18.80 12.83 -12.24
CA ASN A 545 -20.23 12.82 -12.54
C ASN A 545 -20.79 11.39 -12.55
N GLN A 546 -21.91 11.20 -11.86
CA GLN A 546 -22.61 9.93 -11.82
C GLN A 546 -23.02 9.49 -13.23
N TYR A 547 -22.83 8.20 -13.54
CA TYR A 547 -23.12 7.57 -14.84
C TYR A 547 -22.31 8.08 -16.04
N ALA A 548 -21.23 8.85 -15.83
CA ALA A 548 -20.27 9.15 -16.89
C ALA A 548 -19.66 7.83 -17.42
N LYS A 549 -19.79 7.60 -18.73
CA LYS A 549 -19.24 6.42 -19.40
C LYS A 549 -17.80 6.67 -19.80
N ALA A 550 -16.97 5.64 -19.72
CA ALA A 550 -15.63 5.68 -20.28
C ALA A 550 -15.71 5.89 -21.80
N VAL A 551 -14.98 6.88 -22.30
CA VAL A 551 -14.76 7.13 -23.73
C VAL A 551 -13.36 6.65 -24.12
N PRO A 552 -13.13 6.22 -25.37
CA PRO A 552 -11.79 5.84 -25.81
C PRO A 552 -10.84 7.00 -25.52
N ALA A 553 -9.82 6.76 -24.68
CA ALA A 553 -8.93 7.83 -24.24
C ALA A 553 -8.35 8.55 -25.45
N GLU A 554 -8.60 9.86 -25.53
CA GLU A 554 -8.04 10.71 -26.57
C GLU A 554 -6.51 10.59 -26.55
N VAL A 555 -5.92 10.70 -27.74
CA VAL A 555 -4.46 10.76 -27.86
C VAL A 555 -3.99 12.01 -27.11
N PRO A 556 -3.14 11.90 -26.07
CA PRO A 556 -2.71 13.06 -25.30
C PRO A 556 -2.07 14.09 -26.23
N GLY A 557 -2.23 15.40 -25.96
CA GLY A 557 -1.74 16.44 -26.87
C GLY A 557 -0.24 16.33 -27.21
N GLY A 558 0.57 15.81 -26.28
CA GLY A 558 2.01 15.51 -26.49
C GLY A 558 2.30 14.39 -27.50
N TRP A 559 1.30 13.68 -28.00
CA TRP A 559 1.36 12.63 -29.02
C TRP A 559 0.78 13.04 -30.38
N GLY A 560 0.43 14.33 -30.56
CA GLY A 560 -0.39 14.85 -31.68
C GLY A 560 -0.16 14.21 -33.07
N ASP A 561 1.08 14.22 -33.56
CA ASP A 561 1.41 13.70 -34.91
C ASP A 561 1.64 12.18 -34.97
N HIS A 562 1.66 11.51 -33.81
CA HIS A 562 1.94 10.08 -33.62
C HIS A 562 0.76 9.28 -33.00
N PRO A 563 -0.50 9.49 -33.41
CA PRO A 563 -1.68 8.90 -32.76
C PRO A 563 -1.73 7.37 -32.92
N ASP A 564 -1.27 6.84 -34.05
CA ASP A 564 -1.30 5.41 -34.36
C ASP A 564 -0.30 4.63 -33.51
N LEU A 565 0.91 5.19 -33.30
CA LEU A 565 1.92 4.62 -32.39
C LEU A 565 1.41 4.63 -30.95
N PHE A 566 0.76 5.72 -30.53
CA PHE A 566 0.17 5.80 -29.20
C PHE A 566 -0.91 4.73 -28.97
N GLN A 567 -1.96 4.73 -29.80
CA GLN A 567 -3.11 3.82 -29.62
C GLN A 567 -2.74 2.36 -29.92
N GLY A 568 -1.89 2.11 -30.91
CA GLY A 568 -1.52 0.78 -31.36
C GLY A 568 -0.38 0.10 -30.60
N PHE A 569 0.37 0.84 -29.78
CA PHE A 569 1.52 0.29 -29.03
C PHE A 569 1.62 0.81 -27.59
N VAL A 570 1.75 2.12 -27.40
CA VAL A 570 2.15 2.71 -26.11
C VAL A 570 1.05 2.62 -25.06
N ARG A 571 -0.18 2.95 -25.44
CA ARG A 571 -1.37 2.86 -24.57
C ARG A 571 -1.60 1.42 -24.07
N PRO A 572 -1.72 0.39 -24.93
CA PRO A 572 -1.91 -0.97 -24.45
C PRO A 572 -0.65 -1.51 -23.74
N PHE A 573 0.52 -1.52 -24.37
CA PHE A 573 1.63 -2.35 -23.90
C PHE A 573 2.57 -1.68 -22.89
N CYS A 574 2.52 -0.35 -22.75
CA CYS A 574 3.39 0.39 -21.85
C CYS A 574 2.64 1.02 -20.68
N ARG A 575 1.63 1.87 -20.95
CA ARG A 575 1.03 2.76 -19.93
C ARG A 575 0.36 2.05 -18.76
N VAL A 576 -0.10 0.80 -18.94
CA VAL A 576 -0.75 -0.02 -17.89
C VAL A 576 0.09 -0.10 -16.61
N CYS A 577 1.39 -0.36 -16.73
CA CYS A 577 2.31 -0.42 -15.59
C CYS A 577 3.12 0.87 -15.43
N HIS A 578 3.44 1.53 -16.55
CA HIS A 578 4.35 2.67 -16.55
C HIS A 578 3.77 3.94 -15.93
N THR A 579 2.45 4.14 -15.98
CA THR A 579 1.80 5.30 -15.33
C THR A 579 1.90 5.26 -13.80
N ALA A 580 2.14 4.09 -13.20
CA ALA A 580 2.38 3.91 -11.77
C ALA A 580 3.83 4.20 -11.33
N LEU A 581 4.74 4.53 -12.26
CA LEU A 581 6.13 4.81 -11.96
C LEU A 581 6.33 6.28 -11.57
N SER A 582 7.28 6.53 -10.66
CA SER A 582 7.64 7.86 -10.17
C SER A 582 8.34 8.73 -11.22
N ASN A 583 9.02 8.13 -12.20
CA ASN A 583 9.68 8.87 -13.27
C ASN A 583 8.64 9.34 -14.32
N PRO A 584 8.40 10.66 -14.48
CA PRO A 584 7.37 11.17 -15.38
C PRO A 584 7.64 10.82 -16.86
N ILE A 585 8.91 10.75 -17.28
CA ILE A 585 9.28 10.37 -18.66
C ILE A 585 8.81 8.93 -18.96
N LEU A 586 8.82 8.04 -17.97
CA LEU A 586 8.38 6.66 -18.17
C LEU A 586 6.86 6.54 -18.34
N ALA A 587 6.05 7.51 -17.89
CA ALA A 587 4.60 7.47 -18.08
C ALA A 587 4.16 7.63 -19.55
N PHE A 588 5.09 8.09 -20.42
CA PHE A 588 4.90 8.29 -21.85
C PHE A 588 3.71 9.20 -22.17
N ASP A 589 3.62 10.33 -21.46
CA ASP A 589 2.55 11.32 -21.65
C ASP A 589 2.78 12.16 -22.94
N SER A 590 4.00 12.17 -23.50
CA SER A 590 4.30 12.70 -24.84
C SER A 590 5.14 11.73 -25.72
N TYR A 591 5.10 11.95 -27.04
CA TYR A 591 5.97 11.26 -27.99
C TYR A 591 7.46 11.58 -27.74
N ASN A 592 7.78 12.79 -27.26
CA ASN A 592 9.16 13.15 -26.97
C ASN A 592 9.72 12.33 -25.81
N ASP A 593 8.93 12.04 -24.78
CA ASP A 593 9.34 11.16 -23.67
C ASP A 593 9.67 9.75 -24.18
N PHE A 594 8.79 9.19 -25.02
CA PHE A 594 9.00 7.87 -25.64
C PHE A 594 10.23 7.86 -26.54
N LYS A 595 10.43 8.89 -27.37
CA LYS A 595 11.60 9.05 -28.23
C LYS A 595 12.90 9.19 -27.44
N THR A 596 12.92 9.94 -26.33
CA THR A 596 14.06 10.05 -25.43
C THR A 596 14.41 8.69 -24.81
N MET A 597 13.40 7.88 -24.48
CA MET A 597 13.60 6.54 -23.94
C MET A 597 13.85 5.46 -25.00
N ALA A 598 13.69 5.74 -26.29
CA ALA A 598 13.75 4.75 -27.37
C ALA A 598 15.02 3.86 -27.36
N PRO A 599 16.24 4.37 -27.11
CA PRO A 599 17.42 3.50 -27.00
C PRO A 599 17.34 2.49 -25.84
N ALA A 600 16.77 2.90 -24.71
CA ALA A 600 16.56 2.00 -23.56
C ALA A 600 15.42 1.01 -23.84
N ILE A 601 14.33 1.45 -24.49
CA ILE A 601 13.23 0.59 -24.94
C ILE A 601 13.74 -0.48 -25.92
N ALA A 602 14.57 -0.10 -26.89
CA ALA A 602 15.21 -1.04 -27.82
C ALA A 602 16.15 -2.02 -27.10
N ALA A 603 16.92 -1.54 -26.11
CA ALA A 603 17.77 -2.41 -25.30
C ALA A 603 16.94 -3.41 -24.46
N ASP A 604 15.93 -2.95 -23.72
CA ASP A 604 15.15 -3.80 -22.82
C ASP A 604 14.22 -4.77 -23.58
N LEU A 605 13.56 -4.33 -24.67
CA LEU A 605 12.68 -5.18 -25.47
C LEU A 605 13.44 -6.09 -26.44
N CYS A 606 14.33 -5.53 -27.27
CA CYS A 606 14.92 -6.27 -28.39
C CYS A 606 16.21 -7.01 -28.03
N GLN A 607 17.02 -6.44 -27.14
CA GLN A 607 18.35 -6.99 -26.83
C GLN A 607 18.30 -7.88 -25.59
N GLY A 608 17.91 -7.32 -24.44
CA GLY A 608 17.94 -7.97 -23.13
C GLY A 608 16.75 -8.87 -22.81
N GLY A 609 15.55 -8.58 -23.36
CA GLY A 609 14.31 -9.29 -23.01
C GLY A 609 13.82 -9.00 -21.59
N THR A 610 14.35 -7.97 -20.94
CA THR A 610 14.05 -7.54 -19.56
C THR A 610 12.66 -6.93 -19.41
N MET A 611 12.11 -6.38 -20.51
CA MET A 611 10.74 -5.88 -20.60
C MET A 611 9.96 -6.67 -21.65
N PRO A 612 8.62 -6.75 -21.54
CA PRO A 612 7.76 -6.08 -20.55
C PRO A 612 7.62 -6.89 -19.25
N HIS A 613 7.25 -6.23 -18.15
CA HIS A 613 7.03 -6.90 -16.86
C HIS A 613 5.63 -7.55 -16.72
N ALA A 614 5.06 -8.12 -17.78
CA ALA A 614 3.75 -8.81 -17.77
C ALA A 614 3.63 -9.78 -18.96
N GLN A 615 2.82 -10.85 -18.82
CA GLN A 615 2.72 -11.86 -19.88
C GLN A 615 1.96 -11.35 -21.10
N GLY A 616 0.85 -10.63 -20.89
CA GLY A 616 0.01 -10.09 -21.96
C GLY A 616 0.83 -9.30 -22.99
N PRO A 617 1.63 -8.29 -22.58
CA PRO A 617 2.39 -7.48 -23.50
C PRO A 617 3.57 -8.28 -24.10
N PHE A 618 4.17 -9.21 -23.35
CA PHE A 618 5.24 -10.07 -23.88
C PHE A 618 4.72 -10.98 -25.00
N ASP A 619 3.62 -11.70 -24.75
CA ASP A 619 2.96 -12.54 -25.74
C ASP A 619 2.65 -11.70 -26.99
N HIS A 620 1.99 -10.54 -26.85
CA HIS A 620 1.67 -9.64 -27.96
C HIS A 620 2.91 -9.21 -28.76
N LEU A 621 4.01 -8.79 -28.11
CA LEU A 621 5.25 -8.41 -28.78
C LEU A 621 5.87 -9.58 -29.59
N VAL A 622 5.72 -10.81 -29.12
CA VAL A 622 6.27 -12.01 -29.76
C VAL A 622 5.36 -12.54 -30.87
N THR A 623 4.03 -12.57 -30.66
CA THR A 623 3.07 -13.18 -31.58
C THR A 623 2.60 -12.24 -32.68
N ASP A 624 2.35 -10.97 -32.36
CA ASP A 624 1.53 -10.11 -33.20
C ASP A 624 2.28 -9.57 -34.41
N ARG A 625 1.51 -8.95 -35.30
CA ARG A 625 2.02 -8.15 -36.40
C ARG A 625 1.41 -6.77 -36.26
N PHE A 626 2.25 -5.77 -36.00
CA PHE A 626 1.81 -4.40 -35.81
C PHE A 626 1.49 -3.73 -37.16
N PRO A 627 0.57 -2.75 -37.21
CA PRO A 627 0.27 -2.02 -38.45
C PRO A 627 1.53 -1.44 -39.09
N ALA A 628 1.59 -1.39 -40.42
CA ALA A 628 2.78 -0.95 -41.17
C ALA A 628 3.36 0.39 -40.68
N LYS A 629 2.48 1.38 -40.43
CA LYS A 629 2.86 2.69 -39.88
C LYS A 629 3.49 2.60 -38.49
N VAL A 630 2.84 1.90 -37.55
CA VAL A 630 3.36 1.68 -36.18
C VAL A 630 4.71 0.96 -36.20
N GLY A 631 4.85 -0.07 -37.05
CA GLY A 631 6.10 -0.79 -37.24
C GLY A 631 7.22 0.10 -37.78
N ALA A 632 6.95 0.91 -38.81
CA ALA A 632 7.92 1.83 -39.38
C ALA A 632 8.38 2.92 -38.38
N GLU A 633 7.46 3.47 -37.58
CA GLU A 633 7.80 4.44 -36.54
C GLU A 633 8.67 3.81 -35.43
N LEU A 634 8.35 2.58 -34.99
CA LEU A 634 9.17 1.84 -34.01
C LEU A 634 10.56 1.49 -34.55
N GLN A 635 10.65 1.09 -35.82
CA GLN A 635 11.93 0.81 -36.50
C GLN A 635 12.78 2.08 -36.66
N ALA A 636 12.17 3.22 -37.02
CA ALA A 636 12.86 4.52 -37.08
C ALA A 636 13.39 4.99 -35.71
N LEU A 637 12.84 4.48 -34.62
CA LEU A 637 13.29 4.67 -33.24
C LEU A 637 14.28 3.60 -32.75
N GLY A 638 14.68 2.65 -33.61
CA GLY A 638 15.63 1.57 -33.28
C GLY A 638 15.02 0.35 -32.59
N VAL A 639 13.69 0.27 -32.46
CA VAL A 639 12.97 -0.87 -31.85
C VAL A 639 12.68 -1.93 -32.92
N GLU A 640 13.76 -2.44 -33.54
CA GLU A 640 13.69 -3.24 -34.78
C GLU A 640 13.11 -4.66 -34.61
N CYS A 641 13.04 -5.19 -33.40
CA CYS A 641 12.52 -6.54 -33.14
C CYS A 641 11.01 -6.70 -33.35
N ILE A 642 10.28 -5.58 -33.52
CA ILE A 642 8.83 -5.56 -33.67
C ILE A 642 8.44 -6.03 -35.07
N LYS A 643 7.62 -7.09 -35.11
CA LYS A 643 7.18 -7.71 -36.36
C LYS A 643 6.03 -6.91 -36.97
N VAL A 644 6.16 -6.55 -38.24
CA VAL A 644 5.21 -5.69 -38.96
C VAL A 644 4.26 -6.54 -39.81
N LYS A 645 3.01 -6.10 -40.02
CA LYS A 645 2.11 -6.73 -41.00
C LYS A 645 2.70 -6.56 -42.41
N PRO A 646 2.69 -7.61 -43.25
CA PRO A 646 3.10 -7.51 -44.65
C PRO A 646 2.14 -6.62 -45.46
#